data_AF-M2U1Y4-F1
#
_entry.id   AF-M2U1Y4-F1
#
_cell.length_a   1.000
_cell.length_b   1.000
_cell.length_c   1.000
_cell.angle_alpha   90.00
_cell.angle_beta   90.00
_cell.angle_gamma   90.00
#
_symmetry.space_group_name_H-M   'P 1'
#
loop_
_entity.id
_entity.type
_entity.pdbx_description
1 polymer ?
#
loop_
_entity_poly.entity_id
_entity_poly.type
_entity_poly.pdbx_seq_one_letter_code
_entity_poly.pdbx_strand_id
1 'polypeptide(L)'
;MKEDEFRAWMQAQGQAPNTVSTRLADARRVERHYGDLDEAFERDAFASILKDLAYSAEDNAAGKPNTSKIQIDGDPYKSLASYRSALSVYRQFRETGGVSAAQSQADRIRAFVMKQVVEPARRAGENRFVVRAGDVHKQMGLQDTMPAVCSAIGSTKFQVLAGVRLVRREGLEDSSTTEFTFETVSSANFDVPRAEAILRERYGDPDVDSQKMVSFELAGGQAIALQKDISKVQLWLEDDERAVPPPAQEVQSYAADKGRHSNLPGRLSHAPPSDLRNAGFPKPVLSVRASSEGELTKVLDWYDGGGSGLNREALERLKALFLARYPDFEPEGFAASSGGYFEEERRYKDVLLARAQEALRKEPPLDDEALGAAFLDLLTGPDSGLLGWRTDARIKNLRTAHPGVLERHAGQLARATDDLADAVAAFVEGTWPVFKEGQEKNLPYSESRNIPTMIAAFARPDEAYGINTDPVMRTARALLGKPVLTYNPLSADEFRNVLDLMGAIRNVMGREWDWKPRDLWDVQGFIWAVNRADNSQVDNAASTGSGGGTTVTRPTNLILYGPPGTGKTFATAEEAVRLCDGTVPESREELKSRYDVLMEAGQIGFVTFHQSYAYEDFVEGLRPVTGDDGGSESQAGGFRLEPRKGVFREISALAEQARKSAGRSGGYNLGDRQFFKMSLGRAGAEDHIYDAAIEGDYIVLGWGGEVDWSDPRYEDYQAIFDKWNEIEPGTKGNSGNISQVWRFRGSMREGDIVIVSEGNSHFRAIGEITGDYYYEPTGEQTYNHRRPVRWLLVIDDALPIDTIYDGALTMQSCYLLKEAKIKKEALSRLLPSDSPAVPSAPDQFVLIIDEINRANISKVFGELITLIEPDKRLGESNELRLKLPYSGDTFGVPANLHIVGTMNTADRSIALLDTALRRRFRFKELMPSSNLVPDDVEGINVRRLLQTLNDRIEYLFDREHQIGHAYFLGCATKEGVDEVMGAKVIPLLAEYFYENWERVRQALGEIEDEGGFIVRRRLAPLAAGEVDYVNERWRYTVRDTFSLEAYRQLTG
;
A
#
# COMPACT_ATOMS: atom_id res chain seq x y z
N MET A 1 16.22 -42.13 7.06
CA MET A 1 16.32 -40.66 6.88
C MET A 1 16.24 -39.95 8.22
N LYS A 2 17.09 -38.94 8.44
CA LYS A 2 17.09 -38.01 9.57
C LYS A 2 15.94 -37.00 9.47
N GLU A 3 14.73 -37.49 9.69
CA GLU A 3 13.52 -36.74 9.40
C GLU A 3 13.39 -35.43 10.18
N ASP A 4 13.56 -35.46 11.50
CA ASP A 4 13.34 -34.29 12.36
C ASP A 4 14.37 -33.18 12.10
N GLU A 5 15.64 -33.57 11.88
CA GLU A 5 16.71 -32.66 11.50
C GLU A 5 16.44 -32.04 10.11
N PHE A 6 15.94 -32.83 9.16
CA PHE A 6 15.60 -32.36 7.82
C PHE A 6 14.41 -31.40 7.81
N ARG A 7 13.38 -31.70 8.63
CA ARG A 7 12.22 -30.82 8.85
C ARG A 7 12.63 -29.48 9.42
N ALA A 8 13.43 -29.49 10.49
CA ALA A 8 13.94 -28.29 11.14
C ALA A 8 14.81 -27.45 10.18
N TRP A 9 15.66 -28.11 9.38
CA TRP A 9 16.50 -27.45 8.39
C TRP A 9 15.69 -26.78 7.27
N MET A 10 14.64 -27.42 6.74
CA MET A 10 13.78 -26.80 5.72
C MET A 10 12.96 -25.62 6.29
N GLN A 11 12.50 -25.74 7.54
CA GLN A 11 11.80 -24.65 8.24
C GLN A 11 12.74 -23.46 8.51
N ALA A 12 13.99 -23.72 8.90
CA ALA A 12 15.01 -22.70 9.09
C ALA A 12 15.37 -21.95 7.78
N GLN A 13 15.14 -22.57 6.61
CA GLN A 13 15.29 -21.92 5.30
C GLN A 13 14.06 -21.14 4.85
N GLY A 14 13.03 -21.00 5.69
CA GLY A 14 11.83 -20.22 5.39
C GLY A 14 10.87 -20.90 4.41
N GLN A 15 10.94 -22.22 4.24
CA GLN A 15 9.95 -22.93 3.42
C GLN A 15 8.59 -22.98 4.13
N ALA A 16 7.52 -22.75 3.37
CA ALA A 16 6.17 -22.78 3.90
C ALA A 16 5.82 -24.16 4.50
N PRO A 17 5.04 -24.23 5.61
CA PRO A 17 4.73 -25.49 6.29
C PRO A 17 4.14 -26.57 5.39
N ASN A 18 3.28 -26.20 4.43
CA ASN A 18 2.69 -27.14 3.47
C ASN A 18 3.77 -27.75 2.55
N THR A 19 4.72 -26.94 2.08
CA THR A 19 5.85 -27.38 1.25
C THR A 19 6.76 -28.35 2.00
N VAL A 20 7.04 -28.06 3.28
CA VAL A 20 7.81 -28.95 4.17
C VAL A 20 7.10 -30.30 4.33
N SER A 21 5.78 -30.27 4.59
CA SER A 21 4.99 -31.49 4.74
C SER A 21 4.95 -32.34 3.47
N THR A 22 4.77 -31.73 2.30
CA THR A 22 4.77 -32.44 1.01
C THR A 22 6.13 -33.07 0.71
N ARG A 23 7.22 -32.34 0.91
CA ARG A 23 8.58 -32.85 0.64
C ARG A 23 8.98 -33.98 1.59
N LEU A 24 8.55 -33.92 2.85
CA LEU A 24 8.73 -35.01 3.81
C LEU A 24 7.94 -36.25 3.41
N ALA A 25 6.69 -36.09 2.98
CA ALA A 25 5.87 -37.20 2.52
C ALA A 25 6.49 -37.89 1.28
N ASP A 26 7.00 -37.09 0.34
CA ASP A 26 7.66 -37.57 -0.87
C ASP A 26 8.98 -38.28 -0.55
N ALA A 27 9.84 -37.71 0.31
CA ALA A 27 11.09 -38.34 0.75
C ALA A 27 10.83 -39.68 1.47
N ARG A 28 9.84 -39.73 2.39
CA ARG A 28 9.41 -40.99 3.04
C ARG A 28 8.96 -42.04 2.04
N ARG A 29 8.27 -41.62 0.97
CA ARG A 29 7.78 -42.53 -0.06
C ARG A 29 8.92 -43.11 -0.88
N VAL A 30 9.95 -42.33 -1.18
CA VAL A 30 11.19 -42.81 -1.82
C VAL A 30 11.93 -43.77 -0.89
N GLU A 31 12.12 -43.40 0.37
CA GLU A 31 12.78 -44.25 1.39
C GLU A 31 12.13 -45.63 1.52
N ARG A 32 10.79 -45.68 1.52
CA ARG A 32 10.04 -46.94 1.64
C ARG A 32 10.34 -47.95 0.52
N HIS A 33 10.65 -47.49 -0.68
CA HIS A 33 10.86 -48.35 -1.86
C HIS A 33 12.33 -48.56 -2.21
N TYR A 34 13.22 -47.65 -1.80
CA TYR A 34 14.64 -47.69 -2.15
C TYR A 34 15.57 -47.97 -0.97
N GLY A 35 15.04 -48.08 0.26
CA GLY A 35 15.82 -48.28 1.48
C GLY A 35 16.22 -46.95 2.13
N ASP A 36 16.98 -47.03 3.23
CA ASP A 36 17.37 -45.86 4.03
C ASP A 36 18.10 -44.80 3.18
N LEU A 37 17.55 -43.59 3.17
CA LEU A 37 18.11 -42.48 2.39
C LEU A 37 19.45 -41.99 2.95
N ASP A 38 19.73 -42.16 4.24
CA ASP A 38 21.05 -41.80 4.78
C ASP A 38 22.13 -42.74 4.24
N GLU A 39 21.87 -44.05 4.22
CA GLU A 39 22.80 -45.04 3.63
C GLU A 39 22.93 -44.89 2.12
N ALA A 40 21.82 -44.59 1.42
CA ALA A 40 21.84 -44.36 -0.02
C ALA A 40 22.62 -43.08 -0.39
N PHE A 41 22.60 -42.04 0.45
CA PHE A 41 23.43 -40.85 0.27
C PHE A 41 24.93 -41.19 0.41
N GLU A 42 25.32 -41.94 1.45
CA GLU A 42 26.72 -42.33 1.66
C GLU A 42 27.24 -43.25 0.54
N ARG A 43 26.36 -44.08 -0.04
CA ARG A 43 26.72 -45.01 -1.11
C ARG A 43 27.06 -44.31 -2.42
N ASP A 44 26.20 -43.40 -2.89
CA ASP A 44 26.35 -42.77 -4.21
C ASP A 44 25.69 -41.39 -4.36
N ALA A 45 25.43 -40.68 -3.27
CA ALA A 45 24.74 -39.38 -3.25
C ALA A 45 23.42 -39.39 -4.05
N PHE A 46 22.70 -40.51 -3.96
CA PHE A 46 21.43 -40.79 -4.65
C PHE A 46 21.50 -41.00 -6.17
N ALA A 47 22.69 -41.12 -6.76
CA ALA A 47 22.83 -41.24 -8.21
C ALA A 47 22.05 -42.44 -8.79
N SER A 48 22.07 -43.60 -8.13
CA SER A 48 21.30 -44.78 -8.54
C SER A 48 19.79 -44.57 -8.47
N ILE A 49 19.29 -43.95 -7.39
CA ILE A 49 17.86 -43.70 -7.18
C ILE A 49 17.35 -42.65 -8.16
N LEU A 50 18.10 -41.57 -8.37
CA LEU A 50 17.74 -40.51 -9.33
C LEU A 50 17.69 -41.02 -10.77
N LYS A 51 18.57 -41.96 -11.13
CA LYS A 51 18.55 -42.62 -12.45
C LYS A 51 17.30 -43.48 -12.64
N ASP A 52 16.83 -44.15 -11.59
CA ASP A 52 15.65 -45.00 -11.63
C ASP A 52 14.33 -44.19 -11.61
N LEU A 53 14.34 -43.02 -10.96
CA LEU A 53 13.25 -42.05 -10.98
C LEU A 53 13.24 -41.15 -12.23
N ALA A 54 14.17 -41.36 -13.18
CA ALA A 54 14.28 -40.55 -14.38
C ALA A 54 13.14 -40.87 -15.35
N TYR A 55 12.28 -39.88 -15.60
CA TYR A 55 11.17 -39.99 -16.55
C TYR A 55 10.96 -38.63 -17.20
N SER A 56 11.10 -38.55 -18.53
CA SER A 56 11.08 -37.28 -19.27
C SER A 56 9.69 -36.89 -19.75
N ALA A 57 9.53 -35.64 -20.19
CA ALA A 57 8.29 -35.18 -20.82
C ALA A 57 8.01 -35.93 -22.13
N GLU A 58 9.07 -36.30 -22.87
CA GLU A 58 8.98 -37.10 -24.09
C GLU A 58 8.54 -38.54 -23.79
N ASP A 59 9.00 -39.13 -22.69
CA ASP A 59 8.56 -40.47 -22.25
C ASP A 59 7.08 -40.48 -21.87
N ASN A 60 6.61 -39.42 -21.21
CA ASN A 60 5.20 -39.24 -20.85
C ASN A 60 4.32 -39.04 -22.09
N ALA A 61 4.75 -38.21 -23.03
CA ALA A 61 4.05 -37.98 -24.30
C ALA A 61 4.00 -39.25 -25.18
N ALA A 62 5.01 -40.11 -25.07
CA ALA A 62 5.06 -41.42 -25.73
C ALA A 62 4.34 -42.54 -24.94
N GLY A 63 3.77 -42.25 -23.76
CA GLY A 63 3.03 -43.22 -22.95
C GLY A 63 3.87 -44.39 -22.42
N LYS A 64 5.18 -44.20 -22.21
CA LYS A 64 6.06 -45.28 -21.75
C LYS A 64 5.70 -45.72 -20.31
N PRO A 65 5.81 -47.00 -19.96
CA PRO A 65 5.55 -47.45 -18.59
C PRO A 65 6.56 -46.86 -17.60
N ASN A 66 6.13 -46.56 -16.38
CA ASN A 66 7.01 -46.18 -15.28
C ASN A 66 7.92 -47.36 -14.90
N THR A 67 9.24 -47.18 -15.02
CA THR A 67 10.24 -48.21 -14.72
C THR A 67 10.79 -48.13 -13.30
N SER A 68 10.41 -47.11 -12.52
CA SER A 68 10.84 -46.97 -11.12
C SER A 68 10.17 -48.02 -10.21
N LYS A 69 10.75 -48.25 -9.04
CA LYS A 69 10.21 -49.15 -8.02
C LYS A 69 8.95 -48.63 -7.32
N ILE A 70 8.50 -47.41 -7.63
CA ILE A 70 7.34 -46.77 -6.99
C ILE A 70 6.14 -46.86 -7.93
N GLN A 71 5.06 -47.51 -7.47
CA GLN A 71 3.78 -47.51 -8.18
C GLN A 71 3.05 -46.15 -8.03
N ILE A 72 2.49 -45.65 -9.14
CA ILE A 72 1.89 -44.31 -9.26
C ILE A 72 0.51 -44.45 -9.93
N ASP A 73 -0.56 -44.07 -9.22
CA ASP A 73 -1.96 -44.17 -9.69
C ASP A 73 -2.43 -42.92 -10.50
N GLY A 74 -1.49 -42.17 -11.08
CA GLY A 74 -1.72 -40.89 -11.76
C GLY A 74 -0.57 -40.53 -12.71
N ASP A 75 -0.42 -39.25 -13.05
CA ASP A 75 0.61 -38.76 -13.98
C ASP A 75 2.04 -39.10 -13.47
N PRO A 76 2.77 -40.04 -14.10
CA PRO A 76 4.09 -40.47 -13.67
C PRO A 76 5.11 -39.33 -13.80
N TYR A 77 4.97 -38.45 -14.79
CA TYR A 77 5.89 -37.35 -15.02
C TYR A 77 5.89 -36.35 -13.86
N LYS A 78 4.69 -35.93 -13.43
CA LYS A 78 4.56 -35.00 -12.28
C LYS A 78 5.01 -35.63 -10.96
N SER A 79 4.61 -36.88 -10.74
CA SER A 79 4.89 -37.59 -9.48
C SER A 79 6.38 -37.91 -9.32
N LEU A 80 7.04 -38.43 -10.37
CA LEU A 80 8.48 -38.72 -10.34
C LEU A 80 9.33 -37.45 -10.30
N ALA A 81 8.89 -36.35 -10.91
CA ALA A 81 9.53 -35.05 -10.78
C ALA A 81 9.49 -34.54 -9.33
N SER A 82 8.37 -34.73 -8.62
CA SER A 82 8.23 -34.37 -7.19
C SER A 82 9.19 -35.18 -6.32
N TYR A 83 9.26 -36.50 -6.50
CA TYR A 83 10.16 -37.38 -5.75
C TYR A 83 11.63 -37.05 -5.98
N ARG A 84 12.03 -36.76 -7.24
CA ARG A 84 13.37 -36.27 -7.56
C ARG A 84 13.69 -34.93 -6.89
N SER A 85 12.72 -34.03 -6.84
CA SER A 85 12.86 -32.73 -6.14
C SER A 85 13.07 -32.93 -4.64
N ALA A 86 12.25 -33.77 -4.00
CA ALA A 86 12.39 -34.09 -2.58
C ALA A 86 13.76 -34.72 -2.25
N LEU A 87 14.23 -35.64 -3.09
CA LEU A 87 15.53 -36.31 -2.92
C LEU A 87 16.71 -35.34 -3.12
N SER A 88 16.60 -34.38 -4.04
CA SER A 88 17.59 -33.32 -4.25
C SER A 88 17.69 -32.38 -3.04
N VAL A 89 16.56 -32.01 -2.44
CA VAL A 89 16.53 -31.16 -1.23
C VAL A 89 17.09 -31.92 -0.03
N TYR A 90 16.80 -33.23 0.10
CA TYR A 90 17.38 -34.07 1.14
C TYR A 90 18.90 -34.25 0.97
N ARG A 91 19.37 -34.37 -0.27
CA ARG A 91 20.80 -34.37 -0.62
C ARG A 91 21.49 -33.10 -0.14
N GLN A 92 20.89 -31.94 -0.38
CA GLN A 92 21.42 -30.64 0.05
C GLN A 92 21.49 -30.54 1.58
N PHE A 93 20.50 -31.06 2.29
CA PHE A 93 20.53 -31.15 3.77
C PHE A 93 21.72 -32.00 4.25
N ARG A 94 21.95 -33.16 3.63
CA ARG A 94 23.08 -34.04 3.95
C ARG A 94 24.44 -33.42 3.62
N GLU A 95 24.56 -32.75 2.48
CA GLU A 95 25.81 -32.06 2.06
C GLU A 95 26.15 -30.87 2.95
N THR A 96 25.16 -30.23 3.59
CA THR A 96 25.37 -29.07 4.49
C THR A 96 25.48 -29.45 5.96
N GLY A 97 25.45 -30.74 6.29
CA GLY A 97 25.61 -31.25 7.66
C GLY A 97 24.53 -30.77 8.63
N GLY A 98 23.34 -30.39 8.14
CA GLY A 98 22.26 -29.85 8.98
C GLY A 98 22.53 -28.49 9.61
N VAL A 99 23.63 -27.81 9.26
CA VAL A 99 23.96 -26.48 9.79
C VAL A 99 23.22 -25.41 9.00
N SER A 100 22.44 -24.57 9.71
CA SER A 100 21.82 -23.36 9.15
C SER A 100 22.92 -22.33 8.85
N ALA A 101 23.39 -22.30 7.60
CA ALA A 101 24.35 -21.30 7.14
C ALA A 101 23.62 -20.15 6.44
N ALA A 102 23.78 -18.96 7.03
CA ALA A 102 23.19 -17.68 6.67
C ALA A 102 23.67 -17.08 5.32
N GLN A 103 23.45 -17.74 4.18
CA GLN A 103 23.64 -17.11 2.87
C GLN A 103 22.54 -17.49 1.87
N SER A 104 21.85 -16.46 1.35
CA SER A 104 20.92 -16.62 0.23
C SER A 104 21.64 -17.15 -1.01
N GLN A 105 20.93 -17.84 -1.91
CA GLN A 105 21.50 -18.31 -3.17
C GLN A 105 22.11 -17.17 -4.01
N ALA A 106 21.49 -15.99 -3.99
CA ALA A 106 22.01 -14.79 -4.63
C ALA A 106 23.34 -14.31 -4.00
N ASP A 107 23.50 -14.43 -2.68
CA ASP A 107 24.75 -14.08 -2.00
C ASP A 107 25.87 -15.09 -2.30
N ARG A 108 25.54 -16.38 -2.47
CA ARG A 108 26.48 -17.40 -2.95
C ARG A 108 26.96 -17.11 -4.37
N ILE A 109 26.06 -16.68 -5.26
CA ILE A 109 26.41 -16.27 -6.63
C ILE A 109 27.33 -15.04 -6.62
N ARG A 110 27.02 -14.02 -5.82
CA ARG A 110 27.88 -12.82 -5.69
C ARG A 110 29.26 -13.17 -5.15
N ALA A 111 29.34 -13.99 -4.10
CA ALA A 111 30.61 -14.42 -3.52
C ALA A 111 31.46 -15.23 -4.51
N PHE A 112 30.82 -16.08 -5.32
CA PHE A 112 31.50 -16.84 -6.37
C PHE A 112 32.09 -15.92 -7.45
N VAL A 113 31.31 -14.98 -7.97
CA VAL A 113 31.76 -14.04 -9.01
C VAL A 113 32.86 -13.11 -8.48
N MET A 114 32.76 -12.68 -7.21
CA MET A 114 33.82 -11.92 -6.55
C MET A 114 35.16 -12.64 -6.57
N LYS A 115 35.17 -13.91 -6.17
CA LYS A 115 36.39 -14.71 -6.06
C LYS A 115 36.96 -15.15 -7.40
N GLN A 116 36.10 -15.53 -8.35
CA GLN A 116 36.52 -16.15 -9.60
C GLN A 116 36.75 -15.16 -10.75
N VAL A 117 36.16 -13.96 -10.69
CA VAL A 117 36.24 -12.98 -11.77
C VAL A 117 36.80 -11.64 -11.30
N VAL A 118 36.24 -11.07 -10.23
CA VAL A 118 36.62 -9.71 -9.77
C VAL A 118 38.03 -9.69 -9.17
N GLU A 119 38.37 -10.62 -8.29
CA GLU A 119 39.70 -10.70 -7.67
C GLU A 119 40.84 -10.94 -8.69
N PRO A 120 40.71 -11.88 -9.66
CA PRO A 120 41.69 -12.04 -10.74
C PRO A 120 41.84 -10.79 -11.61
N ALA A 121 40.74 -10.16 -12.04
CA ALA A 121 40.78 -8.94 -12.86
C ALA A 121 41.51 -7.80 -12.12
N ARG A 122 41.27 -7.65 -10.82
CA ARG A 122 42.00 -6.68 -9.97
C ARG A 122 43.48 -6.98 -9.86
N ARG A 123 43.87 -8.25 -9.68
CA ARG A 123 45.30 -8.65 -9.64
C ARG A 123 46.01 -8.44 -10.98
N ALA A 124 45.27 -8.56 -12.09
CA ALA A 124 45.78 -8.29 -13.43
C ALA A 124 45.83 -6.78 -13.78
N GLY A 125 45.29 -5.90 -12.92
CA GLY A 125 45.23 -4.47 -13.17
C GLY A 125 44.19 -4.09 -14.24
N GLU A 126 43.20 -4.94 -14.48
CA GLU A 126 42.15 -4.69 -15.47
C GLU A 126 41.13 -3.70 -14.90
N ASN A 127 41.01 -2.53 -15.53
CA ASN A 127 40.01 -1.54 -15.15
C ASN A 127 38.60 -1.89 -15.67
N ARG A 128 38.48 -2.85 -16.59
CA ARG A 128 37.21 -3.26 -17.20
C ARG A 128 37.21 -4.75 -17.50
N PHE A 129 36.15 -5.45 -17.10
CA PHE A 129 36.01 -6.90 -17.27
C PHE A 129 34.55 -7.32 -17.54
N VAL A 130 34.34 -8.52 -18.09
CA VAL A 130 33.02 -9.05 -18.48
C VAL A 130 32.68 -10.31 -17.69
N VAL A 131 31.43 -10.42 -17.23
CA VAL A 131 30.87 -11.59 -16.56
C VAL A 131 29.72 -12.14 -17.41
N ARG A 132 29.85 -13.37 -17.91
CA ARG A 132 28.78 -14.07 -18.65
C ARG A 132 27.94 -14.94 -17.71
N ALA A 133 26.62 -14.74 -17.72
CA ALA A 133 25.69 -15.44 -16.82
C ALA A 133 25.72 -16.97 -16.99
N GLY A 134 25.78 -17.45 -18.24
CA GLY A 134 25.87 -18.88 -18.54
C GLY A 134 27.12 -19.56 -17.98
N ASP A 135 28.26 -18.86 -17.93
CA ASP A 135 29.50 -19.40 -17.39
C ASP A 135 29.43 -19.52 -15.87
N VAL A 136 28.86 -18.52 -15.19
CA VAL A 136 28.61 -18.57 -13.75
C VAL A 136 27.63 -19.69 -13.40
N HIS A 137 26.52 -19.82 -14.14
CA HIS A 137 25.53 -20.88 -13.95
C HIS A 137 26.15 -22.28 -14.12
N LYS A 138 26.97 -22.47 -15.17
CA LYS A 138 27.64 -23.74 -15.45
C LYS A 138 28.71 -24.09 -14.43
N GLN A 139 29.57 -23.14 -14.06
CA GLN A 139 30.67 -23.37 -13.12
C GLN A 139 30.19 -23.59 -11.69
N MET A 140 29.06 -22.99 -11.30
CA MET A 140 28.44 -23.23 -10.01
C MET A 140 27.55 -24.50 -9.97
N GLY A 141 27.38 -25.20 -11.11
CA GLY A 141 26.57 -26.42 -11.18
C GLY A 141 25.08 -26.19 -10.88
N LEU A 142 24.56 -25.00 -11.18
CA LEU A 142 23.19 -24.60 -10.85
C LEU A 142 22.18 -25.22 -11.83
N GLN A 143 20.95 -25.48 -11.38
CA GLN A 143 19.82 -25.95 -12.21
C GLN A 143 18.66 -24.95 -12.11
N ASP A 144 18.01 -24.62 -13.24
CA ASP A 144 16.82 -23.77 -13.37
C ASP A 144 16.85 -22.42 -12.62
N THR A 145 18.03 -21.81 -12.47
CA THR A 145 18.22 -20.60 -11.65
C THR A 145 18.88 -19.46 -12.43
N MET A 146 18.76 -19.46 -13.76
CA MET A 146 19.26 -18.38 -14.61
C MET A 146 18.74 -16.99 -14.22
N PRO A 147 17.45 -16.81 -13.85
CA PRO A 147 16.96 -15.52 -13.34
C PRO A 147 17.68 -15.05 -12.07
N ALA A 148 17.99 -15.98 -11.16
CA ALA A 148 18.71 -15.67 -9.93
C ALA A 148 20.18 -15.29 -10.19
N VAL A 149 20.83 -15.90 -11.20
CA VAL A 149 22.19 -15.56 -11.63
C VAL A 149 22.24 -14.17 -12.26
N CYS A 150 21.34 -13.89 -13.21
CA CYS A 150 21.23 -12.59 -13.86
C CYS A 150 20.89 -11.48 -12.87
N SER A 151 19.94 -11.73 -11.95
CA SER A 151 19.57 -10.80 -10.88
C SER A 151 20.71 -10.56 -9.89
N ALA A 152 21.44 -11.60 -9.48
CA ALA A 152 22.55 -11.47 -8.53
C ALA A 152 23.71 -10.63 -9.10
N ILE A 153 24.12 -10.88 -10.35
CA ILE A 153 25.21 -10.18 -11.02
C ILE A 153 24.81 -8.75 -11.38
N GLY A 154 23.59 -8.55 -11.91
CA GLY A 154 23.08 -7.23 -12.31
C GLY A 154 22.73 -6.30 -11.13
N SER A 155 22.63 -6.82 -9.91
CA SER A 155 22.16 -6.05 -8.75
C SER A 155 23.11 -4.92 -8.32
N THR A 156 22.54 -3.82 -7.82
CA THR A 156 23.27 -2.74 -7.14
C THR A 156 24.06 -3.25 -5.94
N LYS A 157 23.54 -4.26 -5.23
CA LYS A 157 24.25 -4.92 -4.12
C LYS A 157 25.58 -5.54 -4.58
N PHE A 158 25.63 -6.15 -5.76
CA PHE A 158 26.89 -6.68 -6.30
C PHE A 158 27.87 -5.55 -6.65
N GLN A 159 27.41 -4.49 -7.32
CA GLN A 159 28.24 -3.32 -7.66
C GLN A 159 28.89 -2.68 -6.42
N VAL A 160 28.13 -2.51 -5.34
CA VAL A 160 28.64 -2.00 -4.05
C VAL A 160 29.64 -2.96 -3.40
N LEU A 161 29.31 -4.25 -3.30
CA LEU A 161 30.20 -5.26 -2.70
C LEU A 161 31.50 -5.43 -3.49
N ALA A 162 31.42 -5.30 -4.81
CA ALA A 162 32.52 -5.49 -5.73
C ALA A 162 33.28 -4.20 -6.05
N GLY A 163 32.89 -3.04 -5.51
CA GLY A 163 33.55 -1.75 -5.78
C GLY A 163 33.68 -1.44 -7.28
N VAL A 164 32.65 -1.80 -8.06
CA VAL A 164 32.64 -1.70 -9.53
C VAL A 164 31.32 -1.10 -9.99
N ARG A 165 31.32 -0.52 -11.17
CA ARG A 165 30.13 0.03 -11.82
C ARG A 165 29.75 -0.83 -13.01
N LEU A 166 28.47 -1.15 -13.14
CA LEU A 166 27.94 -1.80 -14.35
C LEU A 166 27.92 -0.78 -15.50
N VAL A 167 28.64 -1.07 -16.57
CA VAL A 167 28.76 -0.19 -17.75
C VAL A 167 27.77 -0.60 -18.84
N ARG A 168 27.57 -1.91 -19.03
CA ARG A 168 26.74 -2.45 -20.12
C ARG A 168 26.19 -3.83 -19.76
N ARG A 169 24.94 -4.09 -20.12
CA ARG A 169 24.29 -5.42 -20.08
C ARG A 169 23.80 -5.75 -21.50
N GLU A 170 24.17 -6.91 -22.03
CA GLU A 170 23.78 -7.35 -23.38
C GLU A 170 23.22 -8.76 -23.38
N GLY A 171 22.21 -9.03 -24.22
CA GLY A 171 21.53 -10.32 -24.34
C GLY A 171 20.09 -10.32 -23.82
N LEU A 172 19.38 -11.43 -24.04
CA LEU A 172 18.00 -11.63 -23.56
C LEU A 172 17.94 -11.63 -22.03
N GLU A 173 16.80 -11.24 -21.47
CA GLU A 173 16.56 -11.28 -20.03
C GLU A 173 16.56 -12.73 -19.52
N ASP A 174 17.18 -12.96 -18.35
CA ASP A 174 17.31 -14.28 -17.72
C ASP A 174 17.87 -15.41 -18.59
N SER A 175 18.82 -15.08 -19.48
CA SER A 175 19.43 -16.02 -20.42
C SER A 175 20.87 -16.40 -20.07
N SER A 176 21.31 -17.59 -20.49
CA SER A 176 22.71 -18.03 -20.42
C SER A 176 23.65 -17.22 -21.33
N THR A 177 23.09 -16.49 -22.29
CA THR A 177 23.82 -15.61 -23.21
C THR A 177 23.97 -14.18 -22.70
N THR A 178 23.40 -13.83 -21.54
CA THR A 178 23.51 -12.48 -20.98
C THR A 178 24.92 -12.20 -20.47
N GLU A 179 25.49 -11.07 -20.89
CA GLU A 179 26.82 -10.59 -20.46
C GLU A 179 26.73 -9.25 -19.73
N PHE A 180 27.51 -9.12 -18.65
CA PHE A 180 27.59 -7.92 -17.82
C PHE A 180 29.02 -7.36 -17.88
N THR A 181 29.18 -6.14 -18.36
CA THR A 181 30.48 -5.45 -18.42
C THR A 181 30.61 -4.49 -17.24
N PHE A 182 31.66 -4.65 -16.44
CA PHE A 182 31.94 -3.84 -15.26
C PHE A 182 33.23 -3.03 -15.40
N GLU A 183 33.28 -1.88 -14.74
CA GLU A 183 34.47 -1.02 -14.61
C GLU A 183 34.80 -0.78 -13.13
N THR A 184 36.09 -0.79 -12.76
CA THR A 184 36.51 -0.59 -11.38
C THR A 184 36.37 0.87 -10.96
N VAL A 185 35.82 1.12 -9.77
CA VAL A 185 35.73 2.46 -9.20
C VAL A 185 37.01 2.72 -8.40
N SER A 186 37.95 3.46 -9.00
CA SER A 186 39.16 3.92 -8.31
C SER A 186 38.79 4.91 -7.20
N SER A 187 38.99 4.54 -5.94
CA SER A 187 38.99 5.46 -4.79
C SER A 187 40.31 6.21 -4.76
N ALA A 188 40.27 7.55 -4.78
CA ALA A 188 41.44 8.35 -4.39
C ALA A 188 41.87 7.96 -2.96
N ASN A 189 43.18 7.91 -2.70
CA ASN A 189 43.75 7.51 -1.40
C ASN A 189 43.20 8.40 -0.27
N PHE A 190 42.47 7.80 0.68
CA PHE A 190 42.08 8.46 1.93
C PHE A 190 43.28 8.51 2.89
N ASP A 191 43.78 9.70 3.18
CA ASP A 191 44.98 9.95 3.97
C ASP A 191 44.80 11.13 4.95
N VAL A 192 45.84 11.42 5.76
CA VAL A 192 45.80 12.45 6.80
C VAL A 192 45.54 13.86 6.25
N PRO A 193 46.18 14.33 5.16
CA PRO A 193 45.83 15.60 4.53
C PRO A 193 44.36 15.70 4.11
N ARG A 194 43.78 14.61 3.57
CA ARG A 194 42.37 14.59 3.19
C ARG A 194 41.45 14.67 4.40
N ALA A 195 41.76 13.94 5.48
CA ALA A 195 41.03 14.03 6.74
C ALA A 195 41.13 15.43 7.37
N GLU A 196 42.30 16.06 7.36
CA GLU A 196 42.50 17.42 7.84
C GLU A 196 41.64 18.44 7.08
N ALA A 197 41.53 18.31 5.75
CA ALA A 197 40.67 19.17 4.94
C ALA A 197 39.19 19.03 5.34
N ILE A 198 38.72 17.81 5.60
CA ILE A 198 37.33 17.54 6.04
C ILE A 198 37.05 18.19 7.41
N LEU A 199 37.98 18.08 8.37
CA LEU A 199 37.81 18.70 9.68
C LEU A 199 37.79 20.24 9.59
N ARG A 200 38.64 20.83 8.75
CA ARG A 200 38.66 22.29 8.54
C ARG A 200 37.40 22.81 7.83
N GLU A 201 36.90 22.06 6.85
CA GLU A 201 35.62 22.38 6.20
C GLU A 201 34.46 22.33 7.22
N ARG A 202 34.51 21.37 8.16
CA ARG A 202 33.44 21.12 9.12
C ARG A 202 33.46 22.04 10.33
N TYR A 203 34.64 22.32 10.90
CA TYR A 203 34.78 23.06 12.16
C TYR A 203 35.43 24.44 11.99
N GLY A 204 35.85 24.80 10.78
CA GLY A 204 36.46 26.09 10.48
C GLY A 204 37.94 26.15 10.85
N ASP A 205 38.36 27.27 11.46
CA ASP A 205 39.75 27.49 11.83
C ASP A 205 40.12 26.72 13.10
N PRO A 206 41.26 26.01 13.14
CA PRO A 206 41.68 25.23 14.30
C PRO A 206 42.27 26.12 15.42
N ASP A 207 42.03 25.73 16.68
CA ASP A 207 42.61 26.39 17.86
C ASP A 207 44.09 26.08 18.02
N VAL A 208 44.51 24.88 17.63
CA VAL A 208 45.92 24.49 17.57
C VAL A 208 46.18 23.89 16.21
N ASP A 209 47.15 24.44 15.49
CA ASP A 209 47.66 23.88 14.24
C ASP A 209 49.19 23.79 14.32
N SER A 210 49.68 22.55 14.46
CA SER A 210 51.09 22.25 14.60
C SER A 210 51.49 21.14 13.64
N GLN A 211 52.79 20.87 13.52
CA GLN A 211 53.27 19.76 12.70
C GLN A 211 52.80 18.39 13.19
N LYS A 212 52.35 18.26 14.44
CA LYS A 212 51.95 16.96 15.04
C LYS A 212 50.45 16.82 15.25
N MET A 213 49.74 17.93 15.44
CA MET A 213 48.33 17.94 15.81
C MET A 213 47.63 19.13 15.18
N VAL A 214 46.38 18.92 14.77
CA VAL A 214 45.39 19.96 14.54
C VAL A 214 44.20 19.72 15.47
N SER A 215 43.72 20.73 16.20
CA SER A 215 42.59 20.60 17.14
C SER A 215 41.56 21.69 17.01
N PHE A 216 40.31 21.36 17.36
CA PHE A 216 39.15 22.25 17.31
C PHE A 216 38.35 22.13 18.61
N GLU A 217 37.90 23.25 19.14
CA GLU A 217 36.94 23.39 20.22
C GLU A 217 35.54 23.63 19.63
N LEU A 218 34.63 22.71 19.93
CA LEU A 218 33.28 22.72 19.39
C LEU A 218 32.37 23.65 20.19
N ALA A 219 31.28 24.11 19.58
CA ALA A 219 30.31 25.02 20.22
C ALA A 219 29.70 24.47 21.53
N GLY A 220 29.67 23.14 21.72
CA GLY A 220 29.25 22.48 22.96
C GLY A 220 30.32 22.45 24.07
N GLY A 221 31.48 23.10 23.84
CA GLY A 221 32.62 23.09 24.74
C GLY A 221 33.30 21.74 24.83
N GLN A 222 33.37 20.96 23.75
CA GLN A 222 34.14 19.71 23.66
C GLN A 222 35.31 19.91 22.70
N ALA A 223 36.40 19.17 22.86
CA ALA A 223 37.57 19.26 21.99
C ALA A 223 37.76 18.00 21.12
N ILE A 224 38.20 18.20 19.87
CA ILE A 224 38.63 17.15 18.94
C ILE A 224 40.04 17.46 18.42
N ALA A 225 40.89 16.45 18.25
CA ALA A 225 42.19 16.60 17.61
C ALA A 225 42.51 15.49 16.60
N LEU A 226 43.08 15.86 15.46
CA LEU A 226 43.63 14.95 14.46
C LEU A 226 45.16 14.92 14.56
N GLN A 227 45.71 13.71 14.60
CA GLN A 227 47.16 13.49 14.63
C GLN A 227 47.77 13.55 13.22
N LYS A 228 48.78 14.42 13.04
CA LYS A 228 49.38 14.73 11.73
C LYS A 228 50.70 14.01 11.45
N ASP A 229 51.37 13.50 12.49
CA ASP A 229 52.72 12.91 12.40
C ASP A 229 52.74 11.40 12.14
N ILE A 230 51.61 10.82 11.72
CA ILE A 230 51.47 9.41 11.34
C ILE A 230 50.78 9.29 9.98
N SER A 231 50.91 8.14 9.31
CA SER A 231 50.28 7.90 8.01
C SER A 231 48.81 7.47 8.09
N LYS A 232 48.30 7.17 9.29
CA LYS A 232 46.92 6.70 9.51
C LYS A 232 46.07 7.83 10.05
N VAL A 233 44.81 7.94 9.62
CA VAL A 233 43.88 8.94 10.14
C VAL A 233 43.45 8.56 11.56
N GLN A 234 43.96 9.29 12.55
CA GLN A 234 43.70 9.04 13.98
C GLN A 234 43.20 10.30 14.68
N LEU A 235 42.02 10.19 15.28
CA LEU A 235 41.34 11.23 16.03
C LEU A 235 41.43 11.00 17.54
N TRP A 236 41.45 12.08 18.29
CA TRP A 236 41.39 12.14 19.75
C TRP A 236 40.19 12.98 20.17
N LEU A 237 39.32 12.40 21.00
CA LEU A 237 38.00 12.92 21.36
C LEU A 237 37.84 12.91 22.89
N GLU A 238 37.15 13.89 23.48
CA GLU A 238 36.73 13.78 24.90
C GLU A 238 35.81 12.56 25.06
N ASP A 239 36.09 11.69 26.03
CA ASP A 239 35.28 10.51 26.32
C ASP A 239 34.22 10.86 27.36
N ASP A 240 32.95 10.59 27.04
CA ASP A 240 31.80 10.84 27.91
C ASP A 240 31.39 9.62 28.76
N GLU A 241 32.13 8.51 28.64
CA GLU A 241 31.93 7.22 29.32
C GLU A 241 30.54 6.58 29.10
N ARG A 242 29.72 7.06 28.16
CA ARG A 242 28.30 6.67 28.05
C ARG A 242 27.86 6.13 26.69
N ALA A 243 28.72 6.14 25.66
CA ALA A 243 28.36 5.64 24.33
C ALA A 243 29.47 4.82 23.63
N VAL A 244 29.06 3.79 22.88
CA VAL A 244 29.96 3.02 22.00
C VAL A 244 30.10 3.76 20.67
N PRO A 245 31.31 4.21 20.27
CA PRO A 245 31.50 4.92 19.01
C PRO A 245 31.14 4.01 17.80
N PRO A 246 30.76 4.60 16.64
CA PRO A 246 30.41 3.87 15.43
C PRO A 246 31.56 2.96 14.95
N PRO A 247 31.29 1.96 14.08
CA PRO A 247 32.33 1.04 13.61
C PRO A 247 33.49 1.81 12.97
N ALA A 248 34.61 1.82 13.69
CA ALA A 248 35.88 2.39 13.31
C ALA A 248 36.95 1.28 13.43
N GLN A 249 38.05 1.44 12.71
CA GLN A 249 39.05 0.37 12.58
C GLN A 249 39.66 -0.04 13.94
N GLU A 250 39.96 0.95 14.78
CA GLU A 250 40.47 0.78 16.14
C GLU A 250 39.92 1.89 17.04
N VAL A 251 39.43 1.52 18.23
CA VAL A 251 38.94 2.44 19.25
C VAL A 251 39.61 2.09 20.58
N GLN A 252 40.16 3.09 21.27
CA GLN A 252 40.80 2.91 22.57
C GLN A 252 40.44 4.07 23.51
N SER A 253 39.98 3.75 24.72
CA SER A 253 39.73 4.74 25.79
C SER A 253 40.93 4.87 26.72
N TYR A 254 41.22 6.11 27.13
CA TYR A 254 42.26 6.48 28.09
C TYR A 254 41.61 7.18 29.28
N ALA A 255 41.68 6.55 30.46
CA ALA A 255 41.25 7.15 31.72
C ALA A 255 42.03 8.43 32.05
N ALA A 256 41.43 9.29 32.87
CA ALA A 256 42.00 10.60 33.25
C ALA A 256 43.41 10.52 33.88
N ASP A 257 43.73 9.42 34.54
CA ASP A 257 45.00 9.17 35.25
C ASP A 257 46.07 8.48 34.40
N LYS A 258 45.74 8.04 33.17
CA LYS A 258 46.67 7.35 32.29
C LYS A 258 47.37 8.32 31.34
N GLY A 259 48.66 8.06 31.12
CA GLY A 259 49.44 8.76 30.10
C GLY A 259 48.82 8.58 28.71
N ARG A 260 48.45 9.69 28.07
CA ARG A 260 47.99 9.79 26.67
C ARG A 260 49.02 10.56 25.85
N HIS A 261 48.76 10.72 24.55
CA HIS A 261 49.72 11.35 23.64
C HIS A 261 50.17 12.75 24.14
N SER A 262 51.49 12.97 24.21
CA SER A 262 52.07 14.12 24.92
C SER A 262 51.80 15.48 24.27
N ASN A 263 51.45 15.49 22.98
CA ASN A 263 51.17 16.72 22.22
C ASN A 263 49.67 17.08 22.18
N LEU A 264 48.81 16.40 22.95
CA LEU A 264 47.39 16.74 22.99
C LEU A 264 47.17 18.11 23.68
N PRO A 265 46.48 19.06 23.01
CA PRO A 265 46.31 20.41 23.53
C PRO A 265 45.11 20.54 24.48
N GLY A 266 45.09 21.61 25.27
CA GLY A 266 43.93 22.05 26.06
C GLY A 266 43.29 20.95 26.90
N ARG A 267 41.99 20.73 26.69
CA ARG A 267 41.13 19.78 27.42
C ARG A 267 41.48 18.32 27.17
N LEU A 268 42.09 18.01 26.02
CA LEU A 268 42.59 16.68 25.66
C LEU A 268 43.96 16.38 26.28
N SER A 269 44.62 17.35 26.93
CA SER A 269 45.95 17.17 27.51
C SER A 269 45.94 16.43 28.84
N HIS A 270 46.87 15.49 29.07
CA HIS A 270 47.00 14.79 30.36
C HIS A 270 47.48 15.71 31.50
N ALA A 271 48.07 16.86 31.15
CA ALA A 271 48.50 17.90 32.07
C ALA A 271 47.95 19.26 31.61
N PRO A 272 46.62 19.48 31.70
CA PRO A 272 45.99 20.67 31.13
C PRO A 272 46.41 21.95 31.90
N PRO A 273 46.31 23.13 31.27
CA PRO A 273 46.53 24.44 31.92
C PRO A 273 45.77 24.62 33.24
N SER A 274 46.24 25.54 34.10
CA SER A 274 45.74 25.71 35.48
C SER A 274 44.25 26.04 35.58
N ASP A 275 43.73 26.80 34.62
CA ASP A 275 42.33 27.15 34.45
C ASP A 275 41.45 25.91 34.18
N LEU A 276 41.87 25.02 33.28
CA LEU A 276 41.15 23.78 33.00
C LEU A 276 41.26 22.76 34.15
N ARG A 277 42.37 22.74 34.89
CA ARG A 277 42.49 21.93 36.12
C ARG A 277 41.44 22.31 37.16
N ASN A 278 41.17 23.61 37.31
CA ASN A 278 40.11 24.09 38.20
C ASN A 278 38.69 23.72 37.72
N ALA A 279 38.53 23.43 36.42
CA ALA A 279 37.27 23.00 35.80
C ALA A 279 37.08 21.46 35.75
N GLY A 280 37.93 20.69 36.45
CA GLY A 280 37.79 19.23 36.57
C GLY A 280 38.47 18.41 35.48
N PHE A 281 39.50 18.95 34.81
CA PHE A 281 40.36 18.22 33.86
C PHE A 281 41.67 17.75 34.53
N PRO A 282 42.32 16.67 34.04
CA PRO A 282 41.99 15.89 32.83
C PRO A 282 40.74 15.00 33.00
N LYS A 283 39.97 14.86 31.92
CA LYS A 283 38.88 13.87 31.77
C LYS A 283 39.33 12.71 30.89
N PRO A 284 38.62 11.57 30.89
CA PRO A 284 38.85 10.47 29.95
C PRO A 284 38.81 10.93 28.48
N VAL A 285 39.56 10.26 27.60
CA VAL A 285 39.70 10.60 26.17
C VAL A 285 39.69 9.33 25.32
N LEU A 286 39.00 9.38 24.18
CA LEU A 286 38.96 8.32 23.17
C LEU A 286 39.96 8.59 22.04
N SER A 287 40.62 7.53 21.59
CA SER A 287 41.40 7.50 20.35
C SER A 287 40.66 6.63 19.32
N VAL A 288 40.39 7.18 18.13
CA VAL A 288 39.61 6.51 17.07
C VAL A 288 40.38 6.55 15.75
N ARG A 289 40.46 5.40 15.05
CA ARG A 289 41.09 5.30 13.72
C ARG A 289 40.06 5.10 12.61
N ALA A 290 40.13 5.94 11.57
CA ALA A 290 39.32 5.81 10.36
C ALA A 290 40.16 5.35 9.17
N SER A 291 39.59 4.48 8.32
CA SER A 291 40.24 3.94 7.11
C SER A 291 39.61 4.39 5.80
N SER A 292 38.48 5.13 5.87
CA SER A 292 37.84 5.76 4.72
C SER A 292 37.15 7.08 5.11
N GLU A 293 36.84 7.94 4.14
CA GLU A 293 36.05 9.16 4.37
C GLU A 293 34.69 8.83 5.00
N GLY A 294 34.04 7.74 4.55
CA GLY A 294 32.75 7.31 5.11
C GLY A 294 32.82 6.86 6.56
N GLU A 295 33.94 6.29 7.01
CA GLU A 295 34.16 5.99 8.45
C GLU A 295 34.43 7.27 9.24
N LEU A 296 35.25 8.18 8.70
CA LEU A 296 35.54 9.46 9.33
C LEU A 296 34.27 10.28 9.54
N THR A 297 33.44 10.45 8.50
CA THR A 297 32.20 11.21 8.60
C THR A 297 31.27 10.64 9.67
N LYS A 298 31.14 9.31 9.78
CA LYS A 298 30.31 8.68 10.83
C LYS A 298 30.83 8.96 12.24
N VAL A 299 32.14 8.93 12.44
CA VAL A 299 32.76 9.26 13.74
C VAL A 299 32.52 10.72 14.10
N LEU A 300 32.66 11.64 13.14
CA LEU A 300 32.40 13.07 13.34
C LEU A 300 30.92 13.35 13.60
N ASP A 301 30.00 12.75 12.84
CA ASP A 301 28.55 12.88 13.05
C ASP A 301 28.12 12.39 14.44
N TRP A 302 28.71 11.26 14.89
CA TRP A 302 28.47 10.72 16.23
C TRP A 302 28.97 11.67 17.33
N TYR A 303 30.17 12.22 17.16
CA TYR A 303 30.79 13.11 18.15
C TYR A 303 30.07 14.45 18.22
N ASP A 304 29.72 15.04 17.07
CA ASP A 304 28.93 16.28 16.98
C ASP A 304 27.53 16.14 17.59
N GLY A 305 26.95 14.93 17.51
CA GLY A 305 25.64 14.59 18.07
C GLY A 305 25.63 14.36 19.59
N GLY A 306 26.74 14.63 20.29
CA GLY A 306 26.89 14.44 21.73
C GLY A 306 26.91 12.97 22.16
N GLY A 307 27.45 12.08 21.33
CA GLY A 307 27.62 10.65 21.64
C GLY A 307 26.35 9.79 21.52
N SER A 308 25.16 10.40 21.35
CA SER A 308 23.86 9.70 21.40
C SER A 308 23.55 8.77 20.22
N GLY A 309 24.23 8.92 19.09
CA GLY A 309 23.99 8.12 17.87
C GLY A 309 22.61 8.32 17.22
N LEU A 310 21.82 9.32 17.65
CA LEU A 310 20.50 9.64 17.08
C LEU A 310 20.62 10.46 15.79
N ASN A 311 19.85 10.08 14.78
CA ASN A 311 19.60 10.93 13.61
C ASN A 311 18.75 12.14 14.03
N ARG A 312 19.42 13.30 14.18
CA ARG A 312 18.82 14.55 14.65
C ARG A 312 17.75 15.09 13.71
N GLU A 313 18.00 15.02 12.41
CA GLU A 313 17.06 15.47 11.40
C GLU A 313 15.76 14.64 11.44
N ALA A 314 15.88 13.33 11.62
CA ALA A 314 14.72 12.46 11.81
C ALA A 314 13.96 12.77 13.10
N LEU A 315 14.67 13.08 14.19
CA LEU A 315 14.05 13.45 15.47
C LEU A 315 13.30 14.79 15.40
N GLU A 316 13.86 15.79 14.71
CA GLU A 316 13.17 17.07 14.46
C GLU A 316 11.91 16.90 13.59
N ARG A 317 11.93 15.98 12.62
CA ARG A 317 10.72 15.62 11.87
C ARG A 317 9.64 15.03 12.79
N LEU A 318 10.01 14.15 13.73
CA LEU A 318 9.06 13.62 14.70
C LEU A 318 8.49 14.73 15.61
N LYS A 319 9.33 15.69 16.03
CA LYS A 319 8.87 16.88 16.77
C LYS A 319 7.83 17.68 15.98
N ALA A 320 8.09 17.95 14.70
CA ALA A 320 7.16 18.68 13.84
C ALA A 320 5.82 17.95 13.69
N LEU A 321 5.83 16.62 13.52
CA LEU A 321 4.61 15.80 13.49
C LEU A 321 3.82 15.87 14.81
N PHE A 322 4.52 15.85 15.94
CA PHE A 322 3.89 15.97 17.25
C PHE A 322 3.20 17.33 17.44
N LEU A 323 3.88 18.42 17.09
CA LEU A 323 3.32 19.78 17.17
C LEU A 323 2.17 19.99 16.17
N ALA A 324 2.23 19.37 14.99
CA ALA A 324 1.12 19.40 14.04
C ALA A 324 -0.13 18.68 14.59
N ARG A 325 0.06 17.62 15.39
CA ARG A 325 -1.04 16.90 16.04
C ARG A 325 -1.60 17.63 17.24
N TYR A 326 -0.75 18.29 18.02
CA TYR A 326 -1.14 19.08 19.19
C TYR A 326 -0.65 20.53 19.02
N PRO A 327 -1.35 21.35 18.20
CA PRO A 327 -0.94 22.74 17.96
C PRO A 327 -0.99 23.62 19.21
N ASP A 328 -1.72 23.19 20.24
CA ASP A 328 -1.82 23.83 21.55
C ASP A 328 -0.70 23.39 22.52
N PHE A 329 0.23 22.54 22.07
CA PHE A 329 1.34 22.07 22.88
C PHE A 329 2.49 23.07 22.94
N GLU A 330 2.65 23.72 24.09
CA GLU A 330 3.79 24.57 24.41
C GLU A 330 4.93 23.77 25.08
N PRO A 331 6.19 24.25 25.12
CA PRO A 331 7.29 23.59 25.85
C PRO A 331 7.00 23.30 27.33
N GLU A 332 6.23 24.17 27.98
CA GLU A 332 5.70 24.01 29.34
C GLU A 332 4.54 22.98 29.41
N GLY A 333 4.07 22.50 28.26
CA GLY A 333 2.88 21.68 28.04
C GLY A 333 2.93 20.27 28.63
N PHE A 334 4.12 19.73 28.94
CA PHE A 334 4.22 18.51 29.76
C PHE A 334 3.79 18.74 31.21
N ALA A 335 3.76 19.98 31.70
CA ALA A 335 3.20 20.33 33.00
C ALA A 335 1.73 20.77 32.94
N ALA A 336 1.13 20.83 31.74
CA ALA A 336 -0.25 21.26 31.58
C ALA A 336 -1.24 20.23 32.17
N SER A 337 -2.39 20.74 32.62
CA SER A 337 -3.50 19.95 33.17
C SER A 337 -4.75 19.98 32.26
N SER A 338 -4.61 20.52 31.06
CA SER A 338 -5.62 20.63 30.00
C SER A 338 -4.92 20.81 28.64
N GLY A 339 -5.63 20.55 27.54
CA GLY A 339 -5.09 20.62 26.18
C GLY A 339 -5.05 19.25 25.49
N GLY A 340 -4.94 19.23 24.17
CA GLY A 340 -5.13 18.03 23.34
C GLY A 340 -4.21 16.88 23.72
N TYR A 341 -2.92 17.15 23.91
CA TYR A 341 -1.97 16.13 24.38
C TYR A 341 -2.33 15.61 25.78
N PHE A 342 -2.67 16.51 26.71
CA PHE A 342 -2.99 16.10 28.07
C PHE A 342 -4.25 15.22 28.09
N GLU A 343 -5.29 15.60 27.36
CA GLU A 343 -6.57 14.87 27.31
C GLU A 343 -6.43 13.50 26.64
N GLU A 344 -5.72 13.42 25.51
CA GLU A 344 -5.58 12.17 24.75
C GLU A 344 -4.53 11.23 25.34
N GLU A 345 -3.36 11.75 25.74
CA GLU A 345 -2.22 10.90 26.10
C GLU A 345 -1.94 10.80 27.58
N ARG A 346 -2.20 11.86 28.36
CA ARG A 346 -1.72 11.91 29.73
C ARG A 346 -2.78 11.62 30.78
N ARG A 347 -3.96 12.21 30.66
CA ARG A 347 -4.99 12.25 31.70
C ARG A 347 -5.34 10.86 32.22
N TYR A 348 -5.56 9.90 31.31
CA TYR A 348 -5.90 8.54 31.71
C TYR A 348 -4.70 7.80 32.32
N LYS A 349 -3.48 8.04 31.83
CA LYS A 349 -2.24 7.47 32.40
C LYS A 349 -1.97 7.97 33.81
N ASP A 350 -2.22 9.26 34.10
CA ASP A 350 -2.09 9.81 35.45
C ASP A 350 -3.04 9.14 36.45
N VAL A 351 -4.28 8.83 36.03
CA VAL A 351 -5.23 8.08 36.87
C VAL A 351 -4.72 6.66 37.15
N LEU A 352 -4.20 5.97 36.14
CA LEU A 352 -3.64 4.62 36.30
C LEU A 352 -2.39 4.62 37.19
N LEU A 353 -1.50 5.60 37.00
CA LEU A 353 -0.29 5.79 37.80
C LEU A 353 -0.61 6.06 39.26
N ALA A 354 -1.60 6.93 39.54
CA ALA A 354 -2.03 7.19 40.91
C ALA A 354 -2.52 5.92 41.61
N ARG A 355 -3.33 5.11 40.92
CA ARG A 355 -3.83 3.81 41.44
C ARG A 355 -2.69 2.80 41.64
N ALA A 356 -1.71 2.74 40.73
CA ALA A 356 -0.55 1.87 40.87
C ALA A 356 0.30 2.25 42.09
N GLN A 357 0.55 3.55 42.28
CA GLN A 357 1.30 4.07 43.42
C GLN A 357 0.55 3.89 44.76
N GLU A 358 -0.78 3.97 44.75
CA GLU A 358 -1.62 3.63 45.91
C GLU A 358 -1.49 2.14 46.27
N ALA A 359 -1.52 1.24 45.28
CA ALA A 359 -1.35 -0.20 45.50
C ALA A 359 0.04 -0.54 46.08
N LEU A 360 1.09 0.15 45.64
CA LEU A 360 2.45 -0.02 46.16
C LEU A 360 2.62 0.47 47.61
N ARG A 361 1.90 1.52 48.00
CA ARG A 361 2.00 2.16 49.33
C ARG A 361 0.95 1.67 50.34
N LYS A 362 0.14 0.67 49.97
CA LYS A 362 -0.94 0.16 50.81
C LYS A 362 -0.40 -0.40 52.13
N GLU A 363 -1.08 -0.10 53.24
CA GLU A 363 -0.76 -0.61 54.57
C GLU A 363 -1.92 -1.45 55.14
N PRO A 364 -1.68 -2.72 55.55
CA PRO A 364 -0.42 -3.47 55.40
C PRO A 364 -0.08 -3.73 53.92
N PRO A 365 1.22 -3.90 53.57
CA PRO A 365 1.64 -4.19 52.20
C PRO A 365 0.91 -5.41 51.65
N LEU A 366 0.47 -5.33 50.40
CA LEU A 366 -0.06 -6.49 49.67
C LEU A 366 1.01 -7.58 49.61
N ASP A 367 0.64 -8.85 49.41
CA ASP A 367 1.62 -9.85 48.95
C ASP A 367 1.91 -9.67 47.45
N ASP A 368 2.86 -10.43 46.89
CA ASP A 368 3.22 -10.30 45.46
C ASP A 368 2.03 -10.62 44.54
N GLU A 369 1.21 -11.61 44.91
CA GLU A 369 0.09 -12.05 44.09
C GLU A 369 -1.02 -10.97 44.05
N ALA A 370 -1.39 -10.41 45.20
CA ALA A 370 -2.39 -9.35 45.28
C ALA A 370 -1.90 -8.03 44.64
N LEU A 371 -0.61 -7.71 44.77
CA LEU A 371 -0.03 -6.53 44.10
C LEU A 371 -0.01 -6.71 42.59
N GLY A 372 0.44 -7.88 42.11
CA GLY A 372 0.47 -8.16 40.68
C GLY A 372 -0.93 -8.23 40.06
N ALA A 373 -1.91 -8.78 40.78
CA ALA A 373 -3.32 -8.73 40.36
C ALA A 373 -3.79 -7.27 40.18
N ALA A 374 -3.49 -6.38 41.14
CA ALA A 374 -3.84 -4.97 41.03
C ALA A 374 -3.21 -4.30 39.79
N PHE A 375 -1.95 -4.59 39.48
CA PHE A 375 -1.27 -4.05 38.29
C PHE A 375 -1.83 -4.61 36.98
N LEU A 376 -2.15 -5.90 36.92
CA LEU A 376 -2.78 -6.53 35.76
C LEU A 376 -4.21 -6.02 35.52
N ASP A 377 -4.95 -5.71 36.60
CA ASP A 377 -6.27 -5.09 36.51
C ASP A 377 -6.18 -3.65 36.01
N LEU A 378 -5.15 -2.90 36.38
CA LEU A 378 -4.88 -1.57 35.80
C LEU A 378 -4.56 -1.65 34.31
N LEU A 379 -3.83 -2.69 33.87
CA LEU A 379 -3.52 -2.89 32.46
C LEU A 379 -4.72 -3.30 31.60
N THR A 380 -5.64 -4.09 32.16
CA THR A 380 -6.75 -4.73 31.40
C THR A 380 -8.13 -4.18 31.75
N GLY A 381 -8.17 -3.13 32.58
CA GLY A 381 -9.37 -2.43 32.99
C GLY A 381 -9.98 -1.61 31.84
N PRO A 382 -11.28 -1.27 31.92
CA PRO A 382 -11.99 -0.54 30.86
C PRO A 382 -11.43 0.87 30.64
N ASP A 383 -10.79 1.45 31.65
CA ASP A 383 -10.13 2.75 31.58
C ASP A 383 -8.70 2.68 30.98
N SER A 384 -8.21 1.46 30.68
CA SER A 384 -6.86 1.24 30.15
C SER A 384 -6.85 1.34 28.63
N GLY A 385 -6.32 2.46 28.11
CA GLY A 385 -6.00 2.62 26.69
C GLY A 385 -4.61 2.11 26.30
N LEU A 386 -3.97 1.27 27.13
CA LEU A 386 -2.55 0.91 26.99
C LEU A 386 -2.31 -0.35 26.14
N LEU A 387 -3.28 -1.26 26.10
CA LEU A 387 -3.20 -2.55 25.41
C LEU A 387 -4.38 -2.70 24.44
N GLY A 388 -4.18 -3.48 23.38
CA GLY A 388 -5.26 -3.79 22.45
C GLY A 388 -6.15 -4.92 22.98
N TRP A 389 -7.42 -4.94 22.55
CA TRP A 389 -8.44 -5.90 23.02
C TRP A 389 -8.00 -7.38 22.95
N ARG A 390 -7.14 -7.75 21.99
CA ARG A 390 -6.58 -9.11 21.88
C ARG A 390 -5.62 -9.44 23.03
N THR A 391 -4.74 -8.51 23.39
CA THR A 391 -3.81 -8.69 24.50
C THR A 391 -4.55 -8.71 25.83
N ASP A 392 -5.60 -7.89 25.98
CA ASP A 392 -6.46 -7.90 27.17
C ASP A 392 -7.19 -9.23 27.36
N ALA A 393 -7.85 -9.70 26.31
CA ALA A 393 -8.53 -11.00 26.33
C ALA A 393 -7.54 -12.13 26.67
N ARG A 394 -6.33 -12.04 26.14
CA ARG A 394 -5.28 -13.02 26.41
C ARG A 394 -4.80 -13.00 27.86
N ILE A 395 -4.53 -11.83 28.44
CA ILE A 395 -4.16 -11.73 29.86
C ILE A 395 -5.26 -12.33 30.73
N LYS A 396 -6.54 -12.02 30.45
CA LYS A 396 -7.69 -12.58 31.17
C LYS A 396 -7.76 -14.10 31.05
N ASN A 397 -7.54 -14.65 29.85
CA ASN A 397 -7.53 -16.10 29.62
C ASN A 397 -6.37 -16.78 30.36
N LEU A 398 -5.16 -16.20 30.33
CA LEU A 398 -3.99 -16.77 31.00
C LEU A 398 -4.13 -16.75 32.52
N ARG A 399 -4.68 -15.68 33.10
CA ARG A 399 -5.00 -15.60 34.53
C ARG A 399 -6.06 -16.63 34.95
N THR A 400 -6.98 -16.95 34.04
CA THR A 400 -8.00 -17.99 34.28
C THR A 400 -7.41 -19.40 34.18
N ALA A 401 -6.55 -19.66 33.19
CA ALA A 401 -5.95 -20.96 32.94
C ALA A 401 -4.82 -21.30 33.95
N HIS A 402 -4.07 -20.29 34.38
CA HIS A 402 -2.93 -20.42 35.29
C HIS A 402 -3.03 -19.40 36.44
N PRO A 403 -4.01 -19.57 37.35
CA PRO A 403 -4.26 -18.60 38.41
C PRO A 403 -3.03 -18.42 39.30
N GLY A 404 -2.66 -17.15 39.55
CA GLY A 404 -1.59 -16.76 40.45
C GLY A 404 -0.18 -16.77 39.82
N VAL A 405 0.00 -17.30 38.59
CA VAL A 405 1.32 -17.34 37.94
C VAL A 405 1.73 -15.96 37.44
N LEU A 406 0.87 -15.32 36.64
CA LEU A 406 1.14 -13.97 36.13
C LEU A 406 1.16 -12.95 37.26
N GLU A 407 0.23 -13.07 38.21
CA GLU A 407 0.09 -12.20 39.38
C GLU A 407 1.38 -12.20 40.23
N ARG A 408 1.90 -13.37 40.61
CA ARG A 408 3.12 -13.46 41.42
C ARG A 408 4.31 -12.78 40.74
N HIS A 409 4.55 -13.07 39.46
CA HIS A 409 5.66 -12.45 38.72
C HIS A 409 5.45 -10.95 38.53
N ALA A 410 4.22 -10.49 38.31
CA ALA A 410 3.89 -9.06 38.20
C ALA A 410 4.17 -8.31 39.50
N GLY A 411 3.81 -8.87 40.66
CA GLY A 411 4.09 -8.25 41.95
C GLY A 411 5.58 -8.22 42.29
N GLN A 412 6.32 -9.29 41.98
CA GLN A 412 7.78 -9.34 42.12
C GLN A 412 8.46 -8.26 41.27
N LEU A 413 8.05 -8.13 40.01
CA LEU A 413 8.56 -7.09 39.10
C LEU A 413 8.23 -5.68 39.63
N ALA A 414 7.00 -5.46 40.10
CA ALA A 414 6.59 -4.16 40.63
C ALA A 414 7.35 -3.73 41.90
N ARG A 415 7.91 -4.69 42.65
CA ARG A 415 8.73 -4.44 43.86
C ARG A 415 10.24 -4.48 43.63
N ALA A 416 10.69 -4.87 42.44
CA ALA A 416 12.10 -5.07 42.17
C ALA A 416 12.89 -3.76 42.37
N THR A 417 13.86 -3.80 43.28
CA THR A 417 14.82 -2.71 43.54
C THR A 417 16.11 -2.85 42.76
N ASP A 418 16.33 -4.02 42.14
CA ASP A 418 17.53 -4.37 41.39
C ASP A 418 17.50 -3.76 39.97
N ASP A 419 18.45 -4.16 39.11
CA ASP A 419 18.51 -3.74 37.71
C ASP A 419 17.18 -4.02 37.01
N LEU A 420 16.58 -2.97 36.46
CA LEU A 420 15.22 -3.04 35.93
C LEU A 420 15.12 -3.99 34.74
N ALA A 421 16.17 -4.05 33.91
CA ALA A 421 16.19 -4.91 32.74
C ALA A 421 16.32 -6.39 33.11
N ASP A 422 17.12 -6.69 34.13
CA ASP A 422 17.19 -8.05 34.68
C ASP A 422 15.86 -8.46 35.33
N ALA A 423 15.19 -7.56 36.05
CA ALA A 423 13.87 -7.83 36.62
C ALA A 423 12.79 -8.11 35.55
N VAL A 424 12.78 -7.31 34.46
CA VAL A 424 11.89 -7.55 33.30
C VAL A 424 12.20 -8.89 32.63
N ALA A 425 13.48 -9.22 32.44
CA ALA A 425 13.89 -10.49 31.85
C ALA A 425 13.48 -11.69 32.74
N ALA A 426 13.59 -11.56 34.06
CA ALA A 426 13.14 -12.58 35.02
C ALA A 426 11.62 -12.80 34.95
N PHE A 427 10.82 -11.73 34.79
CA PHE A 427 9.38 -11.87 34.53
C PHE A 427 9.13 -12.65 33.24
N VAL A 428 9.83 -12.29 32.16
CA VAL A 428 9.66 -12.94 30.85
C VAL A 428 10.03 -14.43 30.96
N GLU A 429 11.17 -14.76 31.56
CA GLU A 429 11.61 -16.14 31.74
C GLU A 429 10.60 -16.97 32.55
N GLY A 430 10.11 -16.43 33.67
CA GLY A 430 9.14 -17.10 34.53
C GLY A 430 7.76 -17.31 33.89
N THR A 431 7.34 -16.41 32.99
CA THR A 431 6.02 -16.45 32.35
C THR A 431 6.04 -17.02 30.92
N TRP A 432 7.20 -17.17 30.30
CA TRP A 432 7.33 -17.64 28.91
C TRP A 432 6.72 -19.02 28.64
N PRO A 433 6.81 -20.03 29.54
CA PRO A 433 6.12 -21.31 29.35
C PRO A 433 4.61 -21.13 29.20
N VAL A 434 4.02 -20.30 30.07
CA VAL A 434 2.58 -19.99 30.08
C VAL A 434 2.18 -19.16 28.86
N PHE A 435 3.00 -18.19 28.45
CA PHE A 435 2.71 -17.42 27.25
C PHE A 435 2.68 -18.29 25.99
N LYS A 436 3.59 -19.26 25.85
CA LYS A 436 3.68 -20.12 24.66
C LYS A 436 2.63 -21.21 24.56
N GLU A 437 1.92 -21.50 25.64
CA GLU A 437 0.94 -22.59 25.66
C GLU A 437 -0.12 -22.38 24.57
N GLY A 438 -0.29 -23.39 23.69
CA GLY A 438 -1.21 -23.33 22.55
C GLY A 438 -0.77 -22.42 21.38
N GLN A 439 0.48 -21.92 21.35
CA GLN A 439 0.97 -21.00 20.30
C GLN A 439 2.14 -21.56 19.47
N GLU A 440 1.93 -22.73 18.85
CA GLU A 440 2.98 -23.40 18.07
C GLU A 440 3.33 -22.70 16.74
N LYS A 441 2.43 -21.85 16.22
CA LYS A 441 2.57 -21.18 14.91
C LYS A 441 2.83 -19.68 14.99
N ASN A 442 2.44 -19.01 16.08
CA ASN A 442 2.56 -17.56 16.28
C ASN A 442 3.05 -17.26 17.71
N LEU A 443 4.37 -17.24 17.90
CA LEU A 443 4.95 -17.06 19.23
C LEU A 443 4.66 -15.64 19.79
N PRO A 444 4.35 -15.52 21.09
CA PRO A 444 3.80 -14.32 21.71
C PRO A 444 4.86 -13.30 22.13
N TYR A 445 5.71 -12.91 21.18
CA TYR A 445 6.80 -11.98 21.45
C TYR A 445 6.29 -10.60 21.86
N SER A 446 5.15 -10.15 21.33
CA SER A 446 4.57 -8.85 21.71
C SER A 446 4.14 -8.83 23.18
N GLU A 447 3.55 -9.91 23.68
CA GLU A 447 3.11 -10.05 25.07
C GLU A 447 4.30 -10.11 26.03
N SER A 448 5.39 -10.78 25.63
CA SER A 448 6.65 -10.77 26.38
C SER A 448 7.28 -9.37 26.50
N ARG A 449 6.85 -8.40 25.68
CA ARG A 449 7.34 -7.02 25.69
C ARG A 449 6.40 -6.10 26.41
N ASN A 450 5.14 -6.06 25.97
CA ASN A 450 4.18 -5.06 26.41
C ASN A 450 3.82 -5.25 27.90
N ILE A 451 3.59 -6.50 28.35
CA ILE A 451 3.10 -6.78 29.71
C ILE A 451 4.14 -6.41 30.79
N PRO A 452 5.35 -6.98 30.80
CA PRO A 452 6.31 -6.68 31.87
C PRO A 452 6.75 -5.21 31.86
N THR A 453 6.95 -4.62 30.69
CA THR A 453 7.47 -3.26 30.61
C THR A 453 6.43 -2.20 31.02
N MET A 454 5.13 -2.45 30.80
CA MET A 454 4.07 -1.58 31.30
C MET A 454 3.89 -1.71 32.82
N ILE A 455 4.04 -2.91 33.39
CA ILE A 455 4.06 -3.12 34.85
C ILE A 455 5.24 -2.35 35.46
N ALA A 456 6.43 -2.49 34.87
CA ALA A 456 7.62 -1.76 35.28
C ALA A 456 7.42 -0.24 35.20
N ALA A 457 6.81 0.27 34.11
CA ALA A 457 6.51 1.69 33.92
C ALA A 457 5.48 2.24 34.92
N PHE A 458 4.57 1.43 35.43
CA PHE A 458 3.69 1.84 36.53
C PHE A 458 4.42 1.93 37.87
N ALA A 459 5.35 0.99 38.13
CA ALA A 459 6.09 0.95 39.38
C ALA A 459 7.16 2.04 39.47
N ARG A 460 7.91 2.24 38.38
CA ARG A 460 9.07 3.15 38.28
C ARG A 460 8.94 4.07 37.05
N PRO A 461 7.97 5.01 37.03
CA PRO A 461 7.65 5.82 35.85
C PRO A 461 8.83 6.66 35.33
N ASP A 462 9.76 7.05 36.20
CA ASP A 462 10.95 7.83 35.82
C ASP A 462 12.04 7.02 35.12
N GLU A 463 12.03 5.68 35.29
CA GLU A 463 13.13 4.79 34.92
C GLU A 463 12.72 3.71 33.91
N ALA A 464 11.43 3.36 33.85
CA ALA A 464 10.90 2.29 33.02
C ALA A 464 10.04 2.83 31.86
N TYR A 465 10.24 2.27 30.67
CA TYR A 465 9.45 2.59 29.48
C TYR A 465 8.54 1.43 29.09
N GLY A 466 7.23 1.68 29.01
CA GLY A 466 6.27 0.69 28.52
C GLY A 466 6.36 0.50 27.00
N ILE A 467 6.75 -0.70 26.56
CA ILE A 467 6.95 -1.00 25.14
C ILE A 467 5.62 -1.24 24.45
N ASN A 468 5.43 -0.55 23.34
CA ASN A 468 4.58 -0.99 22.24
C ASN A 468 5.51 -1.29 21.05
N THR A 469 5.52 -2.56 20.62
CA THR A 469 6.55 -3.09 19.70
C THR A 469 6.69 -2.26 18.42
N ASP A 470 5.58 -1.92 17.79
CA ASP A 470 5.57 -1.27 16.48
C ASP A 470 6.07 0.20 16.52
N PRO A 471 5.53 1.08 17.41
CA PRO A 471 6.06 2.44 17.58
C PRO A 471 7.55 2.48 17.94
N VAL A 472 8.00 1.59 18.83
CA VAL A 472 9.42 1.52 19.23
C VAL A 472 10.30 1.13 18.04
N MET A 473 9.89 0.10 17.28
CA MET A 473 10.66 -0.37 16.13
C MET A 473 10.70 0.63 14.98
N ARG A 474 9.61 1.38 14.73
CA ARG A 474 9.60 2.47 13.74
C ARG A 474 10.53 3.60 14.16
N THR A 475 10.43 4.04 15.41
CA THR A 475 11.28 5.10 15.97
C THR A 475 12.76 4.69 15.92
N ALA A 476 13.10 3.47 16.37
CA ALA A 476 14.47 2.97 16.33
C ALA A 476 15.03 2.93 14.90
N ARG A 477 14.26 2.48 13.91
CA ARG A 477 14.71 2.50 12.51
C ARG A 477 14.91 3.92 12.00
N ALA A 478 14.02 4.86 12.35
CA ALA A 478 14.13 6.25 11.92
C ALA A 478 15.35 6.95 12.55
N LEU A 479 15.60 6.72 13.84
CA LEU A 479 16.63 7.44 14.58
C LEU A 479 17.99 6.74 14.57
N LEU A 480 18.03 5.41 14.58
CA LEU A 480 19.28 4.62 14.66
C LEU A 480 19.62 3.90 13.35
N GLY A 481 18.72 3.87 12.37
CA GLY A 481 18.89 3.10 11.12
C GLY A 481 18.83 1.57 11.30
N LYS A 482 18.61 1.08 12.53
CA LYS A 482 18.58 -0.35 12.89
C LYS A 482 17.49 -0.63 13.94
N PRO A 483 16.93 -1.85 13.98
CA PRO A 483 16.00 -2.23 15.03
C PRO A 483 16.71 -2.38 16.40
N VAL A 484 15.95 -2.19 17.48
CA VAL A 484 16.40 -2.44 18.87
C VAL A 484 15.78 -3.71 19.48
N LEU A 485 14.82 -4.34 18.81
CA LEU A 485 14.18 -5.59 19.21
C LEU A 485 14.34 -6.65 18.10
N THR A 486 14.53 -7.91 18.47
CA THR A 486 14.67 -9.05 17.55
C THR A 486 13.38 -9.89 17.48
N TYR A 487 13.40 -11.11 16.96
CA TYR A 487 12.26 -12.04 16.98
C TYR A 487 12.38 -13.07 18.12
N ASN A 488 12.76 -12.59 19.31
CA ASN A 488 12.89 -13.37 20.53
C ASN A 488 12.04 -12.77 21.67
N PRO A 489 11.81 -13.53 22.76
CA PRO A 489 11.27 -12.97 24.00
C PRO A 489 12.18 -11.85 24.48
N LEU A 490 11.59 -10.80 25.05
CA LEU A 490 12.34 -9.61 25.45
C LEU A 490 13.47 -9.97 26.42
N SER A 491 14.71 -9.71 26.02
CA SER A 491 15.89 -9.89 26.87
C SER A 491 16.23 -8.62 27.65
N ALA A 492 17.06 -8.76 28.69
CA ALA A 492 17.56 -7.62 29.46
C ALA A 492 18.33 -6.63 28.55
N ASP A 493 19.20 -7.13 27.67
CA ASP A 493 19.96 -6.27 26.74
C ASP A 493 19.06 -5.54 25.73
N GLU A 494 18.03 -6.21 25.20
CA GLU A 494 17.03 -5.56 24.34
C GLU A 494 16.28 -4.45 25.08
N PHE A 495 15.91 -4.68 26.34
CA PHE A 495 15.25 -3.67 27.14
C PHE A 495 16.17 -2.49 27.48
N ARG A 496 17.44 -2.74 27.82
CA ARG A 496 18.46 -1.69 28.02
C ARG A 496 18.63 -0.82 26.78
N ASN A 497 18.74 -1.43 25.59
CA ASN A 497 18.82 -0.69 24.33
C ASN A 497 17.60 0.21 24.09
N VAL A 498 16.41 -0.22 24.50
CA VAL A 498 15.20 0.62 24.43
C VAL A 498 15.29 1.76 25.43
N LEU A 499 15.68 1.51 26.68
CA LEU A 499 15.84 2.56 27.71
C LEU A 499 16.90 3.59 27.29
N ASP A 500 18.02 3.16 26.71
CA ASP A 500 19.06 4.05 26.18
C ASP A 500 18.51 4.96 25.07
N LEU A 501 17.73 4.40 24.13
CA LEU A 501 17.07 5.17 23.08
C LEU A 501 16.08 6.19 23.65
N MET A 502 15.22 5.78 24.58
CA MET A 502 14.20 6.66 25.16
C MET A 502 14.83 7.74 26.07
N GLY A 503 15.90 7.39 26.80
CA GLY A 503 16.69 8.31 27.58
C GLY A 503 17.41 9.34 26.70
N ALA A 504 17.96 8.91 25.57
CA ALA A 504 18.55 9.82 24.59
C ALA A 504 17.50 10.81 24.05
N ILE A 505 16.30 10.34 23.68
CA ILE A 505 15.19 11.21 23.25
C ILE A 505 14.77 12.19 24.36
N ARG A 506 14.60 11.72 25.60
CA ARG A 506 14.26 12.56 26.77
C ARG A 506 15.31 13.66 26.99
N ASN A 507 16.59 13.35 26.81
CA ASN A 507 17.67 14.32 26.95
C ASN A 507 17.59 15.42 25.89
N VAL A 508 17.29 15.07 24.63
CA VAL A 508 17.09 16.07 23.55
C VAL A 508 15.90 16.96 23.87
N MET A 509 14.77 16.37 24.26
CA MET A 509 13.58 17.12 24.70
C MET A 509 13.96 18.15 25.76
N GLY A 510 14.64 17.73 26.83
CA GLY A 510 14.99 18.58 27.96
C GLY A 510 16.03 19.66 27.65
N ARG A 511 17.09 19.32 26.90
CA ARG A 511 18.25 20.20 26.72
C ARG A 511 18.15 21.09 25.49
N GLU A 512 17.56 20.59 24.41
CA GLU A 512 17.56 21.26 23.11
C GLU A 512 16.20 21.89 22.79
N TRP A 513 15.10 21.25 23.21
CA TRP A 513 13.74 21.75 22.95
C TRP A 513 13.14 22.54 24.11
N ASP A 514 13.80 22.56 25.28
CA ASP A 514 13.26 23.02 26.56
C ASP A 514 11.90 22.37 26.92
N TRP A 515 11.65 21.18 26.38
CA TRP A 515 10.52 20.34 26.73
C TRP A 515 10.88 19.53 27.98
N LYS A 516 10.10 19.63 29.05
CA LYS A 516 10.41 18.97 30.32
C LYS A 516 9.46 17.79 30.61
N PRO A 517 9.65 16.61 29.99
CA PRO A 517 8.93 15.40 30.34
C PRO A 517 9.01 15.10 31.84
N ARG A 518 7.86 14.90 32.48
CA ARG A 518 7.77 14.52 33.89
C ARG A 518 8.45 13.18 34.13
N ASP A 519 8.20 12.23 33.25
CA ASP A 519 8.61 10.84 33.33
C ASP A 519 8.73 10.20 31.93
N LEU A 520 8.98 8.88 31.85
CA LEU A 520 9.05 8.17 30.57
C LEU A 520 7.67 7.89 29.95
N TRP A 521 6.56 8.15 30.64
CA TRP A 521 5.22 8.12 30.04
C TRP A 521 4.97 9.31 29.13
N ASP A 522 5.57 10.47 29.42
CA ASP A 522 5.54 11.63 28.52
C ASP A 522 6.32 11.33 27.23
N VAL A 523 7.49 10.69 27.35
CA VAL A 523 8.27 10.21 26.20
C VAL A 523 7.49 9.16 25.40
N GLN A 524 6.83 8.22 26.09
CA GLN A 524 5.96 7.23 25.43
C GLN A 524 4.80 7.91 24.70
N GLY A 525 4.15 8.89 25.32
CA GLY A 525 3.04 9.64 24.71
C GLY A 525 3.49 10.39 23.45
N PHE A 526 4.68 10.99 23.47
CA PHE A 526 5.29 11.57 22.27
C PHE A 526 5.48 10.52 21.18
N ILE A 527 6.13 9.39 21.50
CA ILE A 527 6.41 8.32 20.54
C ILE A 527 5.11 7.73 19.98
N TRP A 528 4.09 7.55 20.80
CA TRP A 528 2.80 7.03 20.37
C TRP A 528 2.06 8.03 19.49
N ALA A 529 2.03 9.31 19.86
CA ALA A 529 1.40 10.36 19.07
C ALA A 529 1.98 10.46 17.66
N VAL A 530 3.31 10.44 17.51
CA VAL A 530 3.97 10.54 16.18
C VAL A 530 3.92 9.24 15.38
N ASN A 531 3.61 8.11 16.03
CA ASN A 531 3.49 6.80 15.39
C ASN A 531 2.06 6.29 15.26
N ARG A 532 1.05 7.06 15.69
CA ARG A 532 -0.36 6.75 15.45
C ARG A 532 -0.63 6.94 13.97
N ALA A 533 -1.07 5.87 13.31
CA ALA A 533 -1.82 6.03 12.07
C ALA A 533 -3.15 6.69 12.45
N ASP A 534 -3.63 7.66 11.67
CA ASP A 534 -5.01 8.15 11.78
C ASP A 534 -5.96 6.96 11.54
N ASN A 535 -6.31 6.29 12.62
CA ASN A 535 -7.22 5.16 12.69
C ASN A 535 -8.12 5.39 13.91
N SER A 536 -9.34 5.84 13.61
CA SER A 536 -10.58 5.34 14.20
C SER A 536 -10.54 4.95 15.68
N GLN A 537 -10.65 5.92 16.58
CA GLN A 537 -11.09 5.69 17.96
C GLN A 537 -11.76 6.95 18.58
N VAL A 538 -12.60 7.62 17.79
CA VAL A 538 -13.69 8.45 18.32
C VAL A 538 -14.98 8.02 17.61
N ASP A 539 -15.31 6.73 17.73
CA ASP A 539 -16.69 6.26 17.54
C ASP A 539 -17.29 6.12 18.95
N ASN A 540 -18.43 6.79 19.18
CA ASN A 540 -19.37 6.67 20.32
C ASN A 540 -19.52 7.84 21.32
N ALA A 541 -19.36 9.11 20.91
CA ALA A 541 -19.87 10.23 21.72
C ALA A 541 -20.18 11.53 20.93
N ALA A 542 -20.91 11.48 19.81
CA ALA A 542 -21.50 12.70 19.23
C ALA A 542 -22.66 12.42 18.26
N SER A 543 -23.63 11.59 18.66
CA SER A 543 -24.99 11.68 18.10
C SER A 543 -25.82 12.62 18.98
N THR A 544 -25.51 13.91 18.96
CA THR A 544 -26.41 15.04 19.31
C THR A 544 -25.61 16.32 19.24
N GLY A 545 -25.84 17.13 18.21
CA GLY A 545 -25.20 18.43 18.06
C GLY A 545 -25.50 19.07 16.72
N SER A 546 -26.71 19.61 16.57
CA SER A 546 -27.06 20.52 15.49
C SER A 546 -26.18 21.78 15.55
N GLY A 547 -25.44 22.06 14.49
CA GLY A 547 -24.69 23.32 14.34
C GLY A 547 -24.14 23.46 12.93
N GLY A 548 -24.74 24.34 12.15
CA GLY A 548 -24.33 24.61 10.77
C GLY A 548 -22.93 25.23 10.71
N GLY A 549 -22.00 24.47 10.14
CA GLY A 549 -20.71 24.92 9.63
C GLY A 549 -20.40 24.08 8.41
N THR A 550 -20.05 24.74 7.29
CA THR A 550 -19.81 24.11 5.99
C THR A 550 -18.76 23.00 6.13
N THR A 551 -19.19 21.75 6.11
CA THR A 551 -18.32 20.57 6.21
C THR A 551 -17.49 20.46 4.95
N VAL A 552 -16.18 20.71 5.05
CA VAL A 552 -15.23 20.35 4.00
C VAL A 552 -15.11 18.82 3.99
N THR A 553 -15.75 18.17 3.03
CA THR A 553 -15.62 16.73 2.80
C THR A 553 -14.21 16.41 2.32
N ARG A 554 -13.43 15.69 3.12
CA ARG A 554 -12.09 15.24 2.71
C ARG A 554 -12.19 14.19 1.59
N PRO A 555 -11.24 14.16 0.65
CA PRO A 555 -11.16 13.12 -0.38
C PRO A 555 -11.20 11.72 0.25
N THR A 556 -12.07 10.86 -0.28
CA THR A 556 -12.35 9.54 0.30
C THR A 556 -11.95 8.43 -0.67
N ASN A 557 -11.21 7.46 -0.16
CA ASN A 557 -10.97 6.17 -0.81
C ASN A 557 -11.50 5.07 0.11
N LEU A 558 -12.60 4.44 -0.26
CA LEU A 558 -13.28 3.43 0.55
C LEU A 558 -13.35 2.11 -0.20
N ILE A 559 -13.12 0.99 0.49
CA ILE A 559 -13.44 -0.35 0.00
C ILE A 559 -14.44 -0.98 0.95
N LEU A 560 -15.63 -1.26 0.43
CA LEU A 560 -16.68 -2.03 1.09
C LEU A 560 -16.43 -3.52 0.81
N TYR A 561 -16.09 -4.30 1.83
CA TYR A 561 -15.72 -5.69 1.64
C TYR A 561 -16.48 -6.65 2.56
N GLY A 562 -16.61 -7.90 2.13
CA GLY A 562 -17.17 -8.98 2.93
C GLY A 562 -17.80 -10.08 2.08
N PRO A 563 -18.44 -11.08 2.73
CA PRO A 563 -19.08 -12.20 2.04
C PRO A 563 -20.16 -11.74 1.03
N PRO A 564 -20.52 -12.57 0.04
CA PRO A 564 -21.60 -12.24 -0.89
C PRO A 564 -22.95 -12.09 -0.17
N GLY A 565 -23.80 -11.18 -0.66
CA GLY A 565 -25.15 -10.97 -0.12
C GLY A 565 -25.21 -10.16 1.19
N THR A 566 -24.17 -9.41 1.54
CA THR A 566 -24.15 -8.55 2.74
C THR A 566 -24.59 -7.10 2.51
N GLY A 567 -25.16 -6.80 1.35
CA GLY A 567 -25.68 -5.46 1.04
C GLY A 567 -24.64 -4.45 0.54
N LYS A 568 -23.46 -4.90 0.07
CA LYS A 568 -22.40 -4.02 -0.46
C LYS A 568 -22.90 -3.05 -1.53
N THR A 569 -23.68 -3.52 -2.51
CA THR A 569 -24.24 -2.66 -3.57
C THR A 569 -25.14 -1.56 -2.99
N PHE A 570 -25.96 -1.88 -2.00
CA PHE A 570 -26.81 -0.91 -1.33
C PHE A 570 -25.99 0.12 -0.54
N ALA A 571 -25.05 -0.35 0.27
CA ALA A 571 -24.14 0.51 1.03
C ALA A 571 -23.26 1.39 0.13
N THR A 572 -22.95 0.94 -1.09
CA THR A 572 -22.22 1.72 -2.10
C THR A 572 -23.07 2.90 -2.60
N ALA A 573 -24.33 2.66 -2.94
CA ALA A 573 -25.25 3.71 -3.36
C ALA A 573 -25.50 4.72 -2.22
N GLU A 574 -25.70 4.23 -1.00
CA GLU A 574 -25.85 5.05 0.21
C GLU A 574 -24.64 5.97 0.42
N GLU A 575 -23.43 5.42 0.34
CA GLU A 575 -22.20 6.17 0.51
C GLU A 575 -21.97 7.17 -0.63
N ALA A 576 -22.28 6.79 -1.87
CA ALA A 576 -22.11 7.68 -3.02
C ALA A 576 -23.03 8.90 -2.92
N VAL A 577 -24.30 8.70 -2.56
CA VAL A 577 -25.25 9.79 -2.33
C VAL A 577 -24.81 10.64 -1.13
N ARG A 578 -24.37 10.02 -0.03
CA ARG A 578 -23.85 10.74 1.15
C ARG A 578 -22.66 11.64 0.80
N LEU A 579 -21.75 11.17 -0.06
CA LEU A 579 -20.57 11.92 -0.48
C LEU A 579 -20.95 13.07 -1.43
N CYS A 580 -21.91 12.87 -2.33
CA CYS A 580 -22.39 13.90 -3.25
C CYS A 580 -23.24 14.98 -2.55
N ASP A 581 -24.19 14.57 -1.69
CA ASP A 581 -25.22 15.45 -1.14
C ASP A 581 -25.01 15.81 0.34
N GLY A 582 -24.06 15.17 1.01
CA GLY A 582 -23.84 15.30 2.46
C GLY A 582 -24.89 14.60 3.33
N THR A 583 -26.00 14.16 2.75
CA THR A 583 -27.13 13.49 3.43
C THR A 583 -27.57 12.25 2.66
N VAL A 584 -28.30 11.36 3.34
CA VAL A 584 -28.80 10.11 2.77
C VAL A 584 -30.31 10.09 2.95
N PRO A 585 -31.11 9.87 1.89
CA PRO A 585 -32.55 9.67 2.02
C PRO A 585 -32.88 8.48 2.94
N GLU A 586 -33.93 8.61 3.74
CA GLU A 586 -34.32 7.57 4.72
C GLU A 586 -34.90 6.33 4.04
N SER A 587 -35.56 6.49 2.88
CA SER A 587 -36.19 5.39 2.16
C SER A 587 -35.30 4.86 1.02
N ARG A 588 -35.39 3.55 0.76
CA ARG A 588 -34.63 2.90 -0.32
C ARG A 588 -35.02 3.41 -1.72
N GLU A 589 -36.28 3.77 -1.90
CA GLU A 589 -36.83 4.25 -3.17
C GLU A 589 -36.32 5.65 -3.49
N GLU A 590 -36.33 6.56 -2.51
CA GLU A 590 -35.76 7.91 -2.65
C GLU A 590 -34.24 7.85 -2.82
N LEU A 591 -33.54 6.99 -2.07
CA LEU A 591 -32.10 6.79 -2.23
C LEU A 591 -31.76 6.37 -3.66
N LYS A 592 -32.49 5.40 -4.21
CA LYS A 592 -32.28 4.93 -5.59
C LYS A 592 -32.58 6.04 -6.60
N SER A 593 -33.71 6.73 -6.44
CA SER A 593 -34.07 7.84 -7.34
C SER A 593 -33.01 8.94 -7.32
N ARG A 594 -32.45 9.26 -6.15
CA ARG A 594 -31.40 10.28 -6.04
C ARG A 594 -30.08 9.80 -6.64
N TYR A 595 -29.71 8.55 -6.39
CA TYR A 595 -28.55 7.92 -7.00
C TYR A 595 -28.63 7.94 -8.53
N ASP A 596 -29.78 7.58 -9.11
CA ASP A 596 -29.99 7.58 -10.56
C ASP A 596 -29.85 9.00 -11.17
N VAL A 597 -30.38 10.03 -10.48
CA VAL A 597 -30.20 11.44 -10.89
C VAL A 597 -28.71 11.86 -10.88
N LEU A 598 -27.94 11.44 -9.88
CA LEU A 598 -26.50 11.75 -9.79
C LEU A 598 -25.66 10.99 -10.83
N MET A 599 -26.06 9.75 -11.17
CA MET A 599 -25.47 8.97 -12.26
C MET A 599 -25.75 9.63 -13.62
N GLU A 600 -27.00 10.01 -13.90
CA GLU A 600 -27.38 10.70 -15.14
C GLU A 600 -26.68 12.04 -15.30
N ALA A 601 -26.42 12.72 -14.19
CA ALA A 601 -25.63 13.95 -14.12
C ALA A 601 -24.12 13.74 -14.31
N GLY A 602 -23.63 12.51 -14.35
CA GLY A 602 -22.19 12.19 -14.44
C GLY A 602 -21.39 12.46 -13.17
N GLN A 603 -22.05 12.76 -12.04
CA GLN A 603 -21.38 12.94 -10.74
C GLN A 603 -20.96 11.60 -10.15
N ILE A 604 -21.70 10.53 -10.44
CA ILE A 604 -21.32 9.17 -10.07
C ILE A 604 -20.93 8.41 -11.34
N GLY A 605 -19.69 7.93 -11.38
CA GLY A 605 -19.21 6.98 -12.38
C GLY A 605 -19.23 5.56 -11.82
N PHE A 606 -19.51 4.56 -12.66
CA PHE A 606 -19.53 3.16 -12.27
C PHE A 606 -18.71 2.31 -13.23
N VAL A 607 -17.83 1.48 -12.69
CA VAL A 607 -17.05 0.51 -13.44
C VAL A 607 -16.96 -0.81 -12.67
N THR A 608 -16.96 -1.94 -13.38
CA THR A 608 -16.75 -3.27 -12.80
C THR A 608 -15.42 -3.84 -13.29
N PHE A 609 -14.56 -4.28 -12.38
CA PHE A 609 -13.29 -4.88 -12.72
C PHE A 609 -13.43 -6.37 -13.05
N HIS A 610 -12.68 -6.79 -14.07
CA HIS A 610 -12.55 -8.19 -14.49
C HIS A 610 -11.08 -8.50 -14.78
N GLN A 611 -10.72 -9.79 -14.88
CA GLN A 611 -9.32 -10.23 -15.01
C GLN A 611 -8.55 -9.60 -16.18
N SER A 612 -9.25 -9.29 -17.28
CA SER A 612 -8.66 -8.63 -18.46
C SER A 612 -8.67 -7.10 -18.42
N TYR A 613 -9.18 -6.48 -17.36
CA TYR A 613 -9.29 -5.02 -17.25
C TYR A 613 -7.90 -4.43 -17.02
N ALA A 614 -7.52 -3.41 -17.80
CA ALA A 614 -6.16 -2.90 -17.84
C ALA A 614 -6.08 -1.38 -17.75
N TYR A 615 -4.85 -0.86 -17.68
CA TYR A 615 -4.58 0.58 -17.64
C TYR A 615 -5.18 1.30 -18.86
N GLU A 616 -5.16 0.63 -20.01
CA GLU A 616 -5.60 1.16 -21.30
C GLU A 616 -7.11 1.40 -21.39
N ASP A 617 -7.88 0.71 -20.54
CA ASP A 617 -9.34 0.89 -20.43
C ASP A 617 -9.71 1.86 -19.31
N PHE A 618 -8.92 1.89 -18.23
CA PHE A 618 -9.23 2.66 -17.04
C PHE A 618 -8.70 4.09 -17.08
N VAL A 619 -7.47 4.30 -17.55
CA VAL A 619 -6.76 5.58 -17.51
C VAL A 619 -6.66 6.20 -18.90
N GLU A 620 -5.91 5.56 -19.80
CA GLU A 620 -5.80 5.93 -21.22
C GLU A 620 -5.12 4.83 -22.02
N GLY A 621 -5.53 4.65 -23.28
CA GLY A 621 -4.97 3.64 -24.16
C GLY A 621 -5.05 4.02 -25.64
N LEU A 622 -4.11 3.51 -26.43
CA LEU A 622 -4.09 3.73 -27.87
C LEU A 622 -5.22 2.94 -28.55
N ARG A 623 -6.05 3.63 -29.33
CA ARG A 623 -7.12 3.02 -30.13
C ARG A 623 -6.90 3.28 -31.62
N PRO A 624 -7.19 2.29 -32.49
CA PRO A 624 -7.09 2.47 -33.92
C PRO A 624 -8.21 3.39 -34.42
N VAL A 625 -7.83 4.38 -35.22
CA VAL A 625 -8.72 5.27 -35.96
C VAL A 625 -8.46 5.03 -37.44
N THR A 626 -9.51 4.72 -38.20
CA THR A 626 -9.44 4.61 -39.65
C THR A 626 -9.47 6.01 -40.24
N GLY A 627 -8.41 6.41 -40.96
CA GLY A 627 -8.47 7.59 -41.81
C GLY A 627 -9.41 7.28 -42.97
N ASP A 628 -10.56 7.94 -43.04
CA ASP A 628 -11.42 7.85 -44.21
C ASP A 628 -10.97 8.93 -45.21
N ASP A 629 -10.31 8.49 -46.28
CA ASP A 629 -9.80 9.32 -47.36
C ASP A 629 -10.95 9.94 -48.14
N GLY A 630 -11.27 11.18 -47.78
CA GLY A 630 -12.00 12.09 -48.67
C GLY A 630 -11.14 12.49 -49.87
N GLY A 631 -11.16 11.66 -50.92
CA GLY A 631 -10.92 12.06 -52.30
C GLY A 631 -9.47 12.20 -52.77
N SER A 632 -8.81 11.07 -53.05
CA SER A 632 -8.06 10.83 -54.30
C SER A 632 -7.60 9.37 -54.29
N GLU A 633 -7.79 8.68 -55.42
CA GLU A 633 -7.40 7.27 -55.57
C GLU A 633 -5.92 7.04 -55.23
N SER A 634 -5.66 5.95 -54.49
CA SER A 634 -4.36 5.27 -54.30
C SER A 634 -3.53 5.66 -53.06
N GLN A 635 -3.78 5.03 -51.92
CA GLN A 635 -2.82 4.18 -51.20
C GLN A 635 -3.51 3.46 -50.03
N ALA A 636 -2.97 2.30 -49.61
CA ALA A 636 -3.60 1.36 -48.71
C ALA A 636 -4.16 1.99 -47.42
N GLY A 637 -5.42 1.67 -47.08
CA GLY A 637 -6.09 2.13 -45.86
C GLY A 637 -5.32 1.73 -44.60
N GLY A 638 -4.53 2.66 -44.08
CA GLY A 638 -3.85 2.55 -42.79
C GLY A 638 -4.76 2.97 -41.65
N PHE A 639 -4.56 2.37 -40.48
CA PHE A 639 -5.11 2.89 -39.22
C PHE A 639 -4.02 3.66 -38.47
N ARG A 640 -4.37 4.78 -37.85
CA ARG A 640 -3.50 5.48 -36.90
C ARG A 640 -3.92 5.10 -35.48
N LEU A 641 -2.97 4.98 -34.58
CA LEU A 641 -3.25 4.84 -33.16
C LEU A 641 -3.35 6.22 -32.52
N GLU A 642 -4.46 6.50 -31.84
CA GLU A 642 -4.67 7.73 -31.08
C GLU A 642 -4.93 7.40 -29.61
N PRO A 643 -4.32 8.13 -28.66
CA PRO A 643 -4.63 7.98 -27.24
C PRO A 643 -6.11 8.30 -26.99
N ARG A 644 -6.82 7.39 -26.33
CA ARG A 644 -8.19 7.60 -25.86
C ARG A 644 -8.20 7.58 -24.34
N LYS A 645 -8.86 8.57 -23.74
CA LYS A 645 -9.05 8.68 -22.29
C LYS A 645 -9.94 7.53 -21.79
N GLY A 646 -9.61 7.00 -20.62
CA GLY A 646 -10.39 5.99 -19.91
C GLY A 646 -11.29 6.61 -18.84
N VAL A 647 -12.15 5.79 -18.24
CA VAL A 647 -13.20 6.20 -17.30
C VAL A 647 -12.65 7.03 -16.12
N PHE A 648 -11.49 6.66 -15.58
CA PHE A 648 -10.86 7.37 -14.47
C PHE A 648 -10.43 8.78 -14.85
N ARG A 649 -9.89 8.96 -16.07
CA ARG A 649 -9.45 10.25 -16.57
C ARG A 649 -10.63 11.16 -16.89
N GLU A 650 -11.69 10.61 -17.48
CA GLU A 650 -12.92 11.34 -17.80
C GLU A 650 -13.60 11.90 -16.54
N ILE A 651 -13.85 11.07 -15.51
CA ILE A 651 -14.48 11.56 -14.27
C ILE A 651 -13.57 12.52 -13.48
N SER A 652 -12.24 12.33 -13.55
CA SER A 652 -11.29 13.27 -12.94
C SER A 652 -11.32 14.64 -13.62
N ALA A 653 -11.46 14.69 -14.96
CA ALA A 653 -11.58 15.95 -15.67
C ALA A 653 -12.88 16.69 -15.30
N LEU A 654 -14.00 15.97 -15.16
CA LEU A 654 -15.27 16.53 -14.69
C LEU A 654 -15.16 17.10 -13.27
N ALA A 655 -14.58 16.31 -12.35
CA ALA A 655 -14.39 16.74 -10.96
C ALA A 655 -13.48 17.97 -10.87
N GLU A 656 -12.37 18.02 -11.62
CA GLU A 656 -11.46 19.17 -11.62
C GLU A 656 -12.15 20.42 -12.18
N GLN A 657 -12.96 20.26 -13.23
CA GLN A 657 -13.70 21.37 -13.81
C GLN A 657 -14.69 21.95 -12.80
N ALA A 658 -15.44 21.11 -12.09
CA ALA A 658 -16.33 21.53 -11.02
C ALA A 658 -15.56 22.21 -9.88
N ARG A 659 -14.36 21.71 -9.53
CA ARG A 659 -13.50 22.31 -8.51
C ARG A 659 -13.00 23.70 -8.89
N LYS A 660 -12.53 23.88 -10.13
CA LYS A 660 -12.10 25.18 -10.68
C LYS A 660 -13.26 26.17 -10.81
N SER A 661 -14.46 25.65 -11.02
CA SER A 661 -15.68 26.45 -11.17
C SER A 661 -16.38 26.70 -9.83
N ALA A 662 -15.85 26.23 -8.70
CA ALA A 662 -16.46 26.40 -7.38
C ALA A 662 -16.73 27.88 -7.06
N GLY A 663 -17.96 28.18 -6.64
CA GLY A 663 -18.44 29.56 -6.45
C GLY A 663 -18.78 30.33 -7.73
N ARG A 664 -18.53 29.77 -8.92
CA ARG A 664 -19.00 30.30 -10.22
C ARG A 664 -20.01 29.39 -10.88
N SER A 665 -20.08 28.10 -10.56
CA SER A 665 -21.10 27.19 -11.06
C SER A 665 -22.42 27.46 -10.36
N GLY A 666 -23.42 27.92 -11.12
CA GLY A 666 -24.67 28.37 -10.50
C GLY A 666 -25.70 28.91 -11.48
N GLY A 667 -26.07 28.11 -12.48
CA GLY A 667 -27.31 28.35 -13.22
C GLY A 667 -27.21 29.43 -14.30
N TYR A 668 -26.20 29.34 -15.19
CA TYR A 668 -26.23 30.10 -16.45
C TYR A 668 -27.59 29.87 -17.14
N ASN A 669 -28.35 30.94 -17.40
CA ASN A 669 -29.69 30.77 -17.94
C ASN A 669 -29.63 30.45 -19.43
N LEU A 670 -29.75 29.15 -19.73
CA LEU A 670 -29.74 28.62 -21.08
C LEU A 670 -31.02 28.93 -21.88
N GLY A 671 -32.13 29.31 -21.22
CA GLY A 671 -33.39 29.73 -21.84
C GLY A 671 -33.83 28.90 -23.06
N ASP A 672 -34.34 29.59 -24.08
CA ASP A 672 -34.71 29.08 -25.41
C ASP A 672 -33.58 29.32 -26.45
N ARG A 673 -32.32 29.46 -25.99
CA ARG A 673 -31.16 29.73 -26.87
C ARG A 673 -30.92 28.54 -27.81
N GLN A 674 -30.39 28.82 -29.01
CA GLN A 674 -30.00 27.76 -29.93
C GLN A 674 -28.61 27.22 -29.60
N PHE A 675 -28.39 25.94 -29.88
CA PHE A 675 -27.12 25.26 -29.63
C PHE A 675 -26.50 24.85 -30.95
N PHE A 676 -25.32 25.37 -31.25
CA PHE A 676 -24.57 25.05 -32.45
C PHE A 676 -23.34 24.22 -32.11
N LYS A 677 -23.10 23.16 -32.87
CA LYS A 677 -21.79 22.52 -32.92
C LYS A 677 -20.88 23.37 -33.79
N MET A 678 -19.64 23.61 -33.33
CA MET A 678 -18.57 24.23 -34.12
C MET A 678 -17.27 23.40 -34.06
N SER A 679 -16.54 23.34 -35.16
CA SER A 679 -15.14 22.88 -35.20
C SER A 679 -14.23 24.04 -35.56
N LEU A 680 -13.18 24.24 -34.76
CA LEU A 680 -12.17 25.27 -34.97
C LEU A 680 -10.87 24.59 -35.39
N GLY A 681 -10.74 24.24 -36.67
CA GLY A 681 -9.66 23.41 -37.18
C GLY A 681 -9.91 21.91 -37.05
N ARG A 682 -9.11 21.11 -37.75
CA ARG A 682 -9.01 19.66 -37.54
C ARG A 682 -8.21 19.38 -36.26
N ALA A 683 -8.86 18.74 -35.29
CA ALA A 683 -8.23 18.33 -34.03
C ALA A 683 -6.92 17.55 -34.27
N GLY A 684 -5.85 17.92 -33.55
CA GLY A 684 -4.53 17.29 -33.65
C GLY A 684 -3.71 17.62 -34.90
N ALA A 685 -4.24 18.45 -35.82
CA ALA A 685 -3.54 18.88 -37.03
C ALA A 685 -3.54 20.40 -37.20
N GLU A 686 -4.63 21.08 -36.83
CA GLU A 686 -4.84 22.52 -36.99
C GLU A 686 -5.20 23.21 -35.66
N ASP A 687 -4.66 22.72 -34.53
CA ASP A 687 -4.99 23.26 -33.20
C ASP A 687 -4.66 24.75 -33.04
N HIS A 688 -3.71 25.27 -33.82
CA HIS A 688 -3.40 26.70 -33.89
C HIS A 688 -4.62 27.58 -34.27
N ILE A 689 -5.58 27.05 -35.03
CA ILE A 689 -6.83 27.76 -35.36
C ILE A 689 -7.72 27.89 -34.13
N TYR A 690 -7.82 26.82 -33.33
CA TYR A 690 -8.52 26.84 -32.05
C TYR A 690 -7.84 27.82 -31.09
N ASP A 691 -6.52 27.75 -30.94
CA ASP A 691 -5.79 28.59 -29.99
C ASP A 691 -5.97 30.08 -30.31
N ALA A 692 -5.82 30.45 -31.59
CA ALA A 692 -6.05 31.82 -32.05
C ALA A 692 -7.51 32.30 -31.84
N ALA A 693 -8.48 31.41 -32.01
CA ALA A 693 -9.90 31.70 -31.78
C ALA A 693 -10.23 31.89 -30.28
N ILE A 694 -9.60 31.09 -29.41
CA ILE A 694 -9.70 31.28 -27.95
C ILE A 694 -9.08 32.62 -27.54
N GLU A 695 -7.85 32.90 -27.96
CA GLU A 695 -7.13 34.14 -27.62
C GLU A 695 -7.81 35.40 -28.19
N GLY A 696 -8.45 35.27 -29.36
CA GLY A 696 -9.10 36.37 -30.06
C GLY A 696 -10.58 36.57 -29.74
N ASP A 697 -11.18 35.76 -28.86
CA ASP A 697 -12.61 35.84 -28.52
C ASP A 697 -13.54 35.76 -29.75
N TYR A 698 -13.27 34.84 -30.68
CA TYR A 698 -14.10 34.62 -31.87
C TYR A 698 -14.26 33.14 -32.21
N ILE A 699 -15.31 32.80 -32.95
CA ILE A 699 -15.39 31.53 -33.71
C ILE A 699 -15.14 31.80 -35.18
N VAL A 700 -14.57 30.82 -35.88
CA VAL A 700 -14.18 30.94 -37.29
C VAL A 700 -14.64 29.74 -38.11
N LEU A 701 -15.11 29.99 -39.34
CA LEU A 701 -15.58 28.94 -40.25
C LEU A 701 -14.61 28.73 -41.42
N GLY A 702 -14.20 27.48 -41.64
CA GLY A 702 -13.32 27.07 -42.74
C GLY A 702 -13.99 26.93 -44.12
N TRP A 703 -15.29 27.19 -44.23
CA TRP A 703 -16.12 27.07 -45.43
C TRP A 703 -16.66 28.43 -45.85
N GLY A 704 -16.96 28.63 -47.14
CA GLY A 704 -17.47 29.89 -47.69
C GLY A 704 -16.47 30.67 -48.53
N GLY A 705 -15.25 30.13 -48.67
CA GLY A 705 -14.19 30.64 -49.55
C GLY A 705 -13.73 32.06 -49.20
N GLU A 706 -13.37 32.81 -50.23
CA GLU A 706 -12.92 34.20 -50.12
C GLU A 706 -14.06 35.22 -50.32
N VAL A 707 -15.31 34.74 -50.33
CA VAL A 707 -16.47 35.61 -50.56
C VAL A 707 -16.84 36.33 -49.28
N ASP A 708 -16.87 37.66 -49.30
CA ASP A 708 -17.43 38.42 -48.19
C ASP A 708 -18.97 38.32 -48.16
N TRP A 709 -19.48 37.57 -47.16
CA TRP A 709 -20.91 37.38 -46.91
C TRP A 709 -21.56 38.46 -46.04
N SER A 710 -20.90 39.60 -45.81
CA SER A 710 -21.39 40.66 -44.91
C SER A 710 -22.65 41.37 -45.42
N ASP A 711 -22.92 41.35 -46.74
CA ASP A 711 -24.10 42.00 -47.31
C ASP A 711 -25.40 41.40 -46.71
N PRO A 712 -26.34 42.23 -46.20
CA PRO A 712 -27.60 41.78 -45.59
C PRO A 712 -28.41 40.80 -46.43
N ARG A 713 -28.31 40.84 -47.77
CA ARG A 713 -29.02 39.92 -48.66
C ARG A 713 -28.72 38.45 -48.38
N TYR A 714 -27.54 38.14 -47.82
CA TYR A 714 -27.12 36.80 -47.48
C TYR A 714 -27.70 36.29 -46.15
N GLU A 715 -28.63 37.01 -45.53
CA GLU A 715 -29.47 36.46 -44.45
C GLU A 715 -30.37 35.34 -44.96
N ASP A 716 -30.71 35.42 -46.24
CA ASP A 716 -31.50 34.43 -46.93
C ASP A 716 -30.64 33.28 -47.46
N TYR A 717 -31.11 32.05 -47.24
CA TYR A 717 -30.42 30.84 -47.68
C TYR A 717 -30.31 30.77 -49.21
N GLN A 718 -31.36 31.20 -49.93
CA GLN A 718 -31.37 31.15 -51.39
C GLN A 718 -30.34 32.11 -51.98
N ALA A 719 -30.16 33.30 -51.40
CA ALA A 719 -29.13 34.24 -51.82
C ALA A 719 -27.69 33.68 -51.66
N ILE A 720 -27.41 32.93 -50.59
CA ILE A 720 -26.11 32.23 -50.43
C ILE A 720 -25.99 31.10 -51.46
N PHE A 721 -27.05 30.30 -51.65
CA PHE A 721 -27.07 29.21 -52.63
C PHE A 721 -26.80 29.71 -54.05
N ASP A 722 -27.55 30.73 -54.50
CA ASP A 722 -27.43 31.29 -55.84
C ASP A 722 -26.02 31.85 -56.06
N LYS A 723 -25.50 32.60 -55.08
CA LYS A 723 -24.15 33.18 -55.17
C LYS A 723 -23.05 32.11 -55.22
N TRP A 724 -23.14 31.06 -54.41
CA TRP A 724 -22.16 29.97 -54.47
C TRP A 724 -22.28 29.18 -55.78
N ASN A 725 -23.50 28.97 -56.27
CA ASN A 725 -23.73 28.25 -57.52
C ASN A 725 -23.30 29.06 -58.76
N GLU A 726 -23.13 30.38 -58.66
CA GLU A 726 -22.41 31.18 -59.66
C GLU A 726 -20.90 30.88 -59.68
N ILE A 727 -20.31 30.64 -58.50
CA ILE A 727 -18.87 30.38 -58.33
C ILE A 727 -18.54 28.95 -58.74
N GLU A 728 -19.36 28.01 -58.28
CA GLU A 728 -19.22 26.58 -58.53
C GLU A 728 -20.57 26.01 -58.99
N PRO A 729 -20.87 26.04 -60.31
CA PRO A 729 -22.13 25.59 -60.86
C PRO A 729 -22.40 24.10 -60.61
N GLY A 730 -23.62 23.79 -60.20
CA GLY A 730 -24.08 22.44 -59.90
C GLY A 730 -23.90 22.02 -58.44
N THR A 731 -23.43 22.92 -57.58
CA THR A 731 -23.27 22.66 -56.14
C THR A 731 -24.62 22.40 -55.48
N LYS A 732 -24.72 21.28 -54.74
CA LYS A 732 -25.94 20.95 -53.98
C LYS A 732 -26.06 21.84 -52.75
N GLY A 733 -27.28 22.20 -52.36
CA GLY A 733 -27.51 23.10 -51.22
C GLY A 733 -27.02 22.58 -49.86
N ASN A 734 -26.82 21.26 -49.72
CA ASN A 734 -26.22 20.66 -48.53
C ASN A 734 -24.68 20.74 -48.49
N SER A 735 -24.04 21.37 -49.48
CA SER A 735 -22.59 21.66 -49.48
C SER A 735 -22.20 22.47 -48.23
N GLY A 736 -20.99 22.27 -47.72
CA GLY A 736 -20.46 23.03 -46.59
C GLY A 736 -20.41 24.53 -46.86
N ASN A 737 -19.99 24.92 -48.06
CA ASN A 737 -19.93 26.31 -48.53
C ASN A 737 -21.30 27.01 -48.63
N ILE A 738 -22.40 26.26 -48.52
CA ILE A 738 -23.76 26.82 -48.57
C ILE A 738 -24.43 26.63 -47.20
N SER A 739 -24.61 25.37 -46.80
CA SER A 739 -25.36 25.03 -45.58
C SER A 739 -24.68 25.51 -44.30
N GLN A 740 -23.36 25.36 -44.18
CA GLN A 740 -22.63 25.77 -42.96
C GLN A 740 -22.40 27.28 -42.93
N VAL A 741 -22.16 27.89 -44.10
CA VAL A 741 -22.09 29.36 -44.23
C VAL A 741 -23.42 29.98 -43.83
N TRP A 742 -24.55 29.46 -44.31
CA TRP A 742 -25.85 29.94 -43.88
C TRP A 742 -26.09 29.73 -42.38
N ARG A 743 -25.69 28.57 -41.81
CA ARG A 743 -25.81 28.35 -40.36
C ARG A 743 -25.02 29.38 -39.56
N PHE A 744 -23.78 29.64 -39.97
CA PHE A 744 -22.88 30.57 -39.30
C PHE A 744 -23.28 32.03 -39.49
N ARG A 745 -23.68 32.43 -40.70
CA ARG A 745 -23.94 33.83 -41.06
C ARG A 745 -25.42 34.23 -40.92
N GLY A 746 -26.36 33.38 -41.31
CA GLY A 746 -27.80 33.70 -41.36
C GLY A 746 -28.63 33.11 -40.22
N SER A 747 -28.27 31.93 -39.70
CA SER A 747 -29.05 31.26 -38.65
C SER A 747 -28.62 31.65 -37.23
N MET A 748 -27.33 31.78 -36.99
CA MET A 748 -26.74 32.06 -35.67
C MET A 748 -26.92 33.53 -35.29
N ARG A 749 -27.32 33.80 -34.05
CA ARG A 749 -27.63 35.14 -33.52
C ARG A 749 -26.90 35.40 -32.21
N GLU A 750 -26.84 36.67 -31.82
CA GLU A 750 -26.37 37.06 -30.49
C GLU A 750 -27.15 36.31 -29.40
N GLY A 751 -26.42 35.79 -28.43
CA GLY A 751 -26.95 34.97 -27.34
C GLY A 751 -27.04 33.47 -27.65
N ASP A 752 -26.83 33.01 -28.89
CA ASP A 752 -26.77 31.57 -29.14
C ASP A 752 -25.52 30.94 -28.51
N ILE A 753 -25.61 29.65 -28.22
CA ILE A 753 -24.53 28.89 -27.59
C ILE A 753 -23.80 28.06 -28.65
N VAL A 754 -22.47 28.16 -28.66
CA VAL A 754 -21.61 27.35 -29.52
C VAL A 754 -20.82 26.34 -28.69
N ILE A 755 -20.92 25.06 -29.05
CA ILE A 755 -20.18 23.94 -28.46
C ILE A 755 -19.05 23.59 -29.42
N VAL A 756 -17.82 23.86 -29.01
CA VAL A 756 -16.61 23.58 -29.79
C VAL A 756 -16.19 22.14 -29.57
N SER A 757 -16.27 21.35 -30.63
CA SER A 757 -15.94 19.92 -30.60
C SER A 757 -14.43 19.66 -30.67
N GLU A 758 -13.97 18.62 -29.99
CA GLU A 758 -12.72 17.92 -30.30
C GLU A 758 -13.06 16.56 -30.92
N GLY A 759 -12.88 16.43 -32.24
CA GLY A 759 -13.38 15.27 -32.96
C GLY A 759 -14.91 15.13 -32.88
N ASN A 760 -15.41 13.88 -32.86
CA ASN A 760 -16.84 13.59 -32.91
C ASN A 760 -17.44 13.17 -31.56
N SER A 761 -16.59 12.94 -30.55
CA SER A 761 -17.00 12.35 -29.27
C SER A 761 -16.69 13.26 -28.08
N HIS A 762 -16.01 14.39 -28.27
CA HIS A 762 -15.62 15.29 -27.18
C HIS A 762 -15.89 16.75 -27.52
N PHE A 763 -15.93 17.59 -26.50
CA PHE A 763 -15.96 19.05 -26.62
C PHE A 763 -14.90 19.67 -25.73
N ARG A 764 -14.35 20.82 -26.16
CA ARG A 764 -13.22 21.49 -25.51
C ARG A 764 -13.49 22.95 -25.12
N ALA A 765 -14.52 23.58 -25.69
CA ALA A 765 -14.96 24.92 -25.28
C ALA A 765 -16.46 25.14 -25.51
N ILE A 766 -17.02 26.10 -24.77
CA ILE A 766 -18.38 26.61 -24.94
C ILE A 766 -18.32 28.13 -24.96
N GLY A 767 -18.92 28.73 -25.98
CA GLY A 767 -19.02 30.18 -26.14
C GLY A 767 -20.47 30.64 -26.26
N GLU A 768 -20.71 31.89 -25.90
CA GLU A 768 -21.93 32.64 -26.25
C GLU A 768 -21.60 33.62 -27.38
N ILE A 769 -22.44 33.69 -28.40
CA ILE A 769 -22.27 34.67 -29.49
C ILE A 769 -22.55 36.08 -28.96
N THR A 770 -21.61 37.01 -29.16
CA THR A 770 -21.72 38.40 -28.65
C THR A 770 -21.89 39.46 -29.72
N GLY A 771 -21.85 39.08 -31.00
CA GLY A 771 -21.97 40.03 -32.10
C GLY A 771 -22.20 39.38 -33.45
N ASP A 772 -22.37 40.24 -34.44
CA ASP A 772 -22.65 39.88 -35.82
C ASP A 772 -21.47 39.22 -36.55
N TYR A 773 -21.80 38.59 -37.67
CA TYR A 773 -20.80 38.08 -38.62
C TYR A 773 -19.92 39.21 -39.14
N TYR A 774 -18.63 38.94 -39.28
CA TYR A 774 -17.72 39.78 -40.03
C TYR A 774 -16.73 38.95 -40.84
N TYR A 775 -16.26 39.53 -41.93
CA TYR A 775 -15.27 38.94 -42.82
C TYR A 775 -13.88 39.50 -42.51
N GLU A 776 -12.91 38.62 -42.30
CA GLU A 776 -11.52 38.97 -42.05
C GLU A 776 -10.61 38.17 -42.97
N PRO A 777 -10.04 38.78 -44.02
CA PRO A 777 -9.19 38.08 -44.97
C PRO A 777 -7.85 37.70 -44.32
N THR A 778 -7.57 36.41 -44.23
CA THR A 778 -6.33 35.88 -43.62
C THR A 778 -5.20 35.70 -44.64
N GLY A 779 -5.50 35.83 -45.94
CA GLY A 779 -4.58 35.49 -47.03
C GLY A 779 -4.62 34.01 -47.43
N GLU A 780 -5.45 33.21 -46.76
CA GLU A 780 -5.74 31.81 -47.09
C GLU A 780 -7.16 31.67 -47.66
N GLN A 781 -7.43 30.56 -48.37
CA GLN A 781 -8.74 30.29 -48.98
C GLN A 781 -9.82 29.93 -47.95
N THR A 782 -9.43 29.67 -46.69
CA THR A 782 -10.30 29.16 -45.62
C THR A 782 -10.14 30.00 -44.35
N TYR A 783 -11.12 29.92 -43.45
CA TYR A 783 -11.09 30.57 -42.13
C TYR A 783 -11.14 32.12 -42.17
N ASN A 784 -11.79 32.68 -43.19
CA ASN A 784 -12.00 34.13 -43.35
C ASN A 784 -13.29 34.65 -42.67
N HIS A 785 -14.12 33.75 -42.15
CA HIS A 785 -15.48 34.05 -41.69
C HIS A 785 -15.53 33.98 -40.17
N ARG A 786 -15.82 35.10 -39.49
CA ARG A 786 -15.74 35.18 -38.03
C ARG A 786 -17.03 35.70 -37.39
N ARG A 787 -17.22 35.33 -36.12
CA ARG A 787 -18.21 35.90 -35.21
C ARG A 787 -17.57 36.06 -33.83
N PRO A 788 -17.75 37.21 -33.16
CA PRO A 788 -17.22 37.40 -31.81
C PRO A 788 -18.03 36.55 -30.83
N VAL A 789 -17.34 36.01 -29.83
CA VAL A 789 -17.93 35.19 -28.78
C VAL A 789 -17.38 35.58 -27.42
N ARG A 790 -18.15 35.34 -26.38
CA ARG A 790 -17.67 35.31 -25.01
C ARG A 790 -17.50 33.85 -24.62
N TRP A 791 -16.27 33.42 -24.36
CA TRP A 791 -16.01 32.08 -23.87
C TRP A 791 -16.60 31.90 -22.47
N LEU A 792 -17.60 31.03 -22.35
CA LEU A 792 -18.22 30.68 -21.09
C LEU A 792 -17.46 29.55 -20.40
N LEU A 793 -16.86 28.65 -21.19
CA LEU A 793 -16.07 27.53 -20.72
C LEU A 793 -14.93 27.24 -21.70
N VAL A 794 -13.71 27.10 -21.19
CA VAL A 794 -12.56 26.55 -21.92
C VAL A 794 -11.99 25.46 -21.04
N ILE A 795 -11.87 24.25 -21.57
CA ILE A 795 -11.51 23.07 -20.79
C ILE A 795 -10.09 22.67 -21.16
N ASP A 796 -9.23 22.54 -20.15
CA ASP A 796 -7.84 22.09 -20.33
C ASP A 796 -7.78 20.67 -20.93
N ASP A 797 -8.73 19.83 -20.53
CA ASP A 797 -8.86 18.44 -20.91
C ASP A 797 -10.25 18.19 -21.50
N ALA A 798 -10.36 18.04 -22.82
CA ALA A 798 -11.67 17.87 -23.49
C ALA A 798 -12.52 16.76 -22.84
N LEU A 799 -13.82 17.04 -22.73
CA LEU A 799 -14.79 16.20 -22.05
C LEU A 799 -15.65 15.42 -23.04
N PRO A 800 -16.11 14.20 -22.70
CA PRO A 800 -17.03 13.44 -23.53
C PRO A 800 -18.31 14.22 -23.85
N ILE A 801 -18.76 14.19 -25.10
CA ILE A 801 -19.92 14.97 -25.56
C ILE A 801 -21.23 14.52 -24.90
N ASP A 802 -21.33 13.23 -24.54
CA ASP A 802 -22.47 12.66 -23.82
C ASP A 802 -22.63 13.21 -22.40
N THR A 803 -21.62 13.91 -21.87
CA THR A 803 -21.75 14.74 -20.66
C THR A 803 -22.85 15.80 -20.82
N ILE A 804 -22.99 16.38 -22.02
CA ILE A 804 -23.89 17.52 -22.27
C ILE A 804 -24.91 17.28 -23.40
N TYR A 805 -24.79 16.19 -24.17
CA TYR A 805 -25.64 15.92 -25.33
C TYR A 805 -25.85 14.44 -25.63
N ASP A 806 -27.11 13.99 -25.71
CA ASP A 806 -27.50 12.62 -26.03
C ASP A 806 -27.37 12.30 -27.53
N GLY A 807 -26.16 11.98 -27.97
CA GLY A 807 -25.86 11.46 -29.30
C GLY A 807 -24.42 11.74 -29.75
N ALA A 808 -24.06 11.22 -30.93
CA ALA A 808 -22.76 11.49 -31.54
C ALA A 808 -22.77 12.80 -32.36
N LEU A 809 -21.62 13.47 -32.42
CA LEU A 809 -21.43 14.59 -33.35
C LEU A 809 -21.06 14.06 -34.74
N THR A 810 -21.50 14.77 -35.77
CA THR A 810 -21.09 14.52 -37.16
C THR A 810 -19.83 15.32 -37.51
N MET A 811 -19.16 14.93 -38.60
CA MET A 811 -17.97 15.61 -39.13
C MET A 811 -18.23 17.03 -39.68
N GLN A 812 -19.48 17.48 -39.80
CA GLN A 812 -19.77 18.83 -40.29
C GLN A 812 -19.24 19.89 -39.32
N SER A 813 -18.55 20.91 -39.81
CA SER A 813 -17.91 21.93 -38.96
C SER A 813 -18.92 22.77 -38.18
N CYS A 814 -20.00 23.24 -38.81
CA CYS A 814 -21.04 24.06 -38.17
C CYS A 814 -22.46 23.56 -38.46
N TYR A 815 -23.22 23.22 -37.42
CA TYR A 815 -24.65 22.87 -37.55
C TYR A 815 -25.42 23.02 -36.23
N LEU A 816 -26.74 23.07 -36.32
CA LEU A 816 -27.65 23.17 -35.18
C LEU A 816 -27.82 21.81 -34.49
N LEU A 817 -27.58 21.76 -33.19
CA LEU A 817 -27.84 20.59 -32.35
C LEU A 817 -29.33 20.51 -32.00
N LYS A 818 -29.82 19.28 -31.80
CA LYS A 818 -31.21 19.07 -31.41
C LYS A 818 -31.38 19.41 -29.94
N GLU A 819 -32.14 20.45 -29.64
CA GLU A 819 -32.36 20.94 -28.28
C GLU A 819 -32.87 19.83 -27.33
N ALA A 820 -33.79 18.97 -27.79
CA ALA A 820 -34.33 17.86 -26.99
C ALA A 820 -33.28 16.81 -26.55
N LYS A 821 -32.07 16.85 -27.09
CA LYS A 821 -30.94 15.99 -26.72
C LYS A 821 -29.91 16.71 -25.84
N ILE A 822 -30.07 18.01 -25.58
CA ILE A 822 -29.15 18.77 -24.73
C ILE A 822 -29.50 18.49 -23.27
N LYS A 823 -28.51 18.03 -22.51
CA LYS A 823 -28.61 17.85 -21.05
C LYS A 823 -28.45 19.21 -20.37
N LYS A 824 -29.50 20.05 -20.44
CA LYS A 824 -29.45 21.46 -20.01
C LYS A 824 -28.96 21.62 -18.57
N GLU A 825 -29.34 20.73 -17.66
CA GLU A 825 -28.85 20.79 -16.27
C GLU A 825 -27.35 20.54 -16.17
N ALA A 826 -26.83 19.48 -16.80
CA ALA A 826 -25.41 19.16 -16.80
C ALA A 826 -24.60 20.29 -17.45
N LEU A 827 -25.08 20.78 -18.60
CA LEU A 827 -24.48 21.93 -19.30
C LEU A 827 -24.47 23.18 -18.42
N SER A 828 -25.59 23.53 -17.80
CA SER A 828 -25.72 24.72 -16.96
C SER A 828 -24.80 24.70 -15.72
N ARG A 829 -24.44 23.51 -15.21
CA ARG A 829 -23.50 23.37 -14.08
C ARG A 829 -22.05 23.62 -14.48
N LEU A 830 -21.69 23.32 -15.73
CA LEU A 830 -20.34 23.57 -16.26
C LEU A 830 -20.10 25.06 -16.57
N LEU A 831 -21.17 25.85 -16.67
CA LEU A 831 -21.12 27.26 -17.06
C LEU A 831 -21.14 28.20 -15.84
N PRO A 832 -20.52 29.39 -15.96
CA PRO A 832 -20.51 30.40 -14.90
C PRO A 832 -21.92 30.97 -14.65
N SER A 833 -22.23 31.35 -13.41
CA SER A 833 -23.52 31.94 -13.02
C SER A 833 -23.66 33.38 -13.52
N ASP A 834 -24.88 33.75 -13.94
CA ASP A 834 -25.21 35.15 -14.28
C ASP A 834 -25.29 36.06 -13.04
N SER A 835 -25.37 35.48 -11.84
CA SER A 835 -25.39 36.19 -10.56
C SER A 835 -23.99 36.30 -9.93
N PRO A 836 -23.71 37.32 -9.11
CA PRO A 836 -22.44 37.42 -8.40
C PRO A 836 -22.19 36.17 -7.54
N ALA A 837 -20.99 35.61 -7.70
CA ALA A 837 -20.50 34.40 -7.04
C ALA A 837 -20.83 34.39 -5.53
N VAL A 838 -21.75 33.51 -5.12
CA VAL A 838 -21.87 33.12 -3.71
C VAL A 838 -20.84 32.01 -3.50
N PRO A 839 -19.92 32.11 -2.54
CA PRO A 839 -18.96 31.03 -2.27
C PRO A 839 -19.70 29.75 -1.88
N SER A 840 -19.74 28.78 -2.79
CA SER A 840 -20.22 27.42 -2.54
C SER A 840 -19.07 26.44 -2.61
N ALA A 841 -19.16 25.35 -1.84
CA ALA A 841 -18.24 24.24 -1.97
C ALA A 841 -18.35 23.62 -3.38
N PRO A 842 -17.26 23.09 -3.95
CA PRO A 842 -17.33 22.39 -5.23
C PRO A 842 -18.25 21.18 -5.15
N ASP A 843 -18.94 20.88 -6.25
CA ASP A 843 -19.71 19.63 -6.37
C ASP A 843 -18.77 18.43 -6.17
N GLN A 844 -19.26 17.42 -5.44
CA GLN A 844 -18.51 16.19 -5.17
C GLN A 844 -18.86 15.12 -6.22
N PHE A 845 -17.85 14.34 -6.59
CA PHE A 845 -17.92 13.27 -7.58
C PHE A 845 -17.52 11.94 -6.96
N VAL A 846 -18.09 10.83 -7.43
CA VAL A 846 -17.79 9.49 -6.89
C VAL A 846 -17.53 8.53 -8.05
N LEU A 847 -16.39 7.84 -8.02
CA LEU A 847 -16.13 6.69 -8.88
C LEU A 847 -16.34 5.40 -8.09
N ILE A 848 -17.34 4.63 -8.51
CA ILE A 848 -17.62 3.31 -7.98
C ILE A 848 -16.84 2.26 -8.79
N ILE A 849 -16.02 1.46 -8.10
CA ILE A 849 -15.26 0.36 -8.67
C ILE A 849 -15.75 -0.96 -8.09
N ASP A 850 -16.69 -1.59 -8.76
CA ASP A 850 -17.25 -2.87 -8.37
C ASP A 850 -16.25 -4.00 -8.64
N GLU A 851 -16.19 -4.98 -7.73
CA GLU A 851 -15.28 -6.13 -7.80
C GLU A 851 -13.81 -5.74 -7.96
N ILE A 852 -13.37 -4.74 -7.20
CA ILE A 852 -12.06 -4.08 -7.36
C ILE A 852 -10.87 -5.06 -7.33
N ASN A 853 -11.02 -6.19 -6.65
CA ASN A 853 -9.98 -7.21 -6.49
C ASN A 853 -9.90 -8.21 -7.66
N ARG A 854 -10.87 -8.22 -8.60
CA ARG A 854 -10.87 -9.11 -9.77
C ARG A 854 -9.92 -8.69 -10.89
N ALA A 855 -9.30 -7.52 -10.78
CA ALA A 855 -8.21 -7.07 -11.63
C ALA A 855 -6.93 -6.82 -10.82
N ASN A 856 -5.78 -6.79 -11.49
CA ASN A 856 -4.53 -6.36 -10.84
C ASN A 856 -4.54 -4.83 -10.72
N ILE A 857 -5.02 -4.33 -9.58
CA ILE A 857 -5.20 -2.90 -9.33
C ILE A 857 -3.91 -2.11 -9.53
N SER A 858 -2.74 -2.64 -9.10
CA SER A 858 -1.46 -1.96 -9.31
C SER A 858 -1.13 -1.77 -10.79
N LYS A 859 -1.53 -2.72 -11.64
CA LYS A 859 -1.38 -2.60 -13.11
C LYS A 859 -2.44 -1.65 -13.70
N VAL A 860 -3.67 -1.70 -13.20
CA VAL A 860 -4.79 -0.86 -13.70
C VAL A 860 -4.57 0.62 -13.40
N PHE A 861 -4.13 0.96 -12.18
CA PHE A 861 -3.80 2.34 -11.80
C PHE A 861 -2.40 2.77 -12.27
N GLY A 862 -1.48 1.82 -12.49
CA GLY A 862 -0.10 2.11 -12.86
C GLY A 862 0.58 3.04 -11.85
N GLU A 863 1.24 4.09 -12.34
CA GLU A 863 1.92 5.09 -11.53
C GLU A 863 0.95 6.03 -10.78
N LEU A 864 -0.32 6.10 -11.23
CA LEU A 864 -1.35 6.98 -10.66
C LEU A 864 -1.87 6.50 -9.30
N ILE A 865 -1.48 5.30 -8.87
CA ILE A 865 -1.72 4.81 -7.50
C ILE A 865 -1.20 5.78 -6.43
N THR A 866 -0.22 6.62 -6.76
CA THR A 866 0.30 7.63 -5.84
C THR A 866 -0.63 8.85 -5.75
N LEU A 867 -1.32 9.20 -6.84
CA LEU A 867 -2.18 10.38 -6.94
C LEU A 867 -3.51 10.21 -6.19
N ILE A 868 -3.94 8.98 -5.95
CA ILE A 868 -5.17 8.74 -5.19
C ILE A 868 -5.01 9.02 -3.69
N GLU A 869 -3.79 9.16 -3.17
CA GLU A 869 -3.55 9.52 -1.76
C GLU A 869 -4.19 10.89 -1.44
N PRO A 870 -4.98 11.02 -0.35
CA PRO A 870 -5.72 12.24 -0.05
C PRO A 870 -4.90 13.53 -0.12
N ASP A 871 -3.70 13.56 0.47
CA ASP A 871 -2.84 14.75 0.52
C ASP A 871 -2.19 15.11 -0.81
N LYS A 872 -2.13 14.17 -1.77
CA LYS A 872 -1.49 14.34 -3.08
C LYS A 872 -2.44 14.77 -4.19
N ARG A 873 -3.71 14.94 -3.87
CA ARG A 873 -4.74 15.35 -4.82
C ARG A 873 -4.67 16.83 -5.15
N LEU A 874 -5.26 17.20 -6.29
CA LEU A 874 -5.35 18.60 -6.70
C LEU A 874 -6.18 19.39 -5.70
N GLY A 875 -5.60 20.47 -5.17
CA GLY A 875 -6.19 21.27 -4.10
C GLY A 875 -5.83 20.87 -2.66
N GLU A 876 -4.96 19.87 -2.47
CA GLU A 876 -4.50 19.41 -1.15
C GLU A 876 -3.02 19.77 -0.91
N SER A 877 -2.54 19.59 0.34
CA SER A 877 -1.26 20.16 0.81
C SER A 877 -0.02 19.67 0.05
N ASN A 878 -0.02 18.44 -0.47
CA ASN A 878 1.08 17.82 -1.19
C ASN A 878 0.69 17.53 -2.65
N GLU A 879 -0.11 18.40 -3.28
CA GLU A 879 -0.59 18.25 -4.67
C GLU A 879 0.51 17.71 -5.60
N LEU A 880 0.21 16.59 -6.26
CA LEU A 880 1.11 15.93 -7.19
C LEU A 880 0.44 15.78 -8.55
N ARG A 881 1.25 15.92 -9.61
CA ARG A 881 0.88 15.66 -10.99
C ARG A 881 1.90 14.73 -11.62
N LEU A 882 1.44 13.81 -12.48
CA LEU A 882 2.28 12.88 -13.22
C LEU A 882 2.06 13.02 -14.71
N LYS A 883 3.10 12.74 -15.50
CA LYS A 883 3.02 12.72 -16.96
C LYS A 883 2.52 11.34 -17.40
N LEU A 884 1.44 11.30 -18.19
CA LEU A 884 0.87 10.06 -18.67
C LEU A 884 1.71 9.48 -19.84
N PRO A 885 1.85 8.15 -19.93
CA PRO A 885 2.78 7.52 -20.86
C PRO A 885 2.31 7.46 -22.31
N TYR A 886 0.99 7.46 -22.58
CA TYR A 886 0.47 7.34 -23.95
C TYR A 886 0.20 8.70 -24.58
N SER A 887 -0.48 9.59 -23.87
CA SER A 887 -0.77 10.96 -24.36
C SER A 887 0.41 11.92 -24.15
N GLY A 888 1.20 11.72 -23.10
CA GLY A 888 2.20 12.70 -22.66
C GLY A 888 1.60 13.84 -21.82
N ASP A 889 0.31 13.80 -21.52
CA ASP A 889 -0.38 14.85 -20.78
C ASP A 889 0.00 14.86 -19.30
N THR A 890 -0.11 16.01 -18.65
CA THR A 890 0.08 16.12 -17.20
C THR A 890 -1.25 15.92 -16.48
N PHE A 891 -1.32 14.91 -15.61
CA PHE A 891 -2.54 14.48 -14.95
C PHE A 891 -2.42 14.51 -13.42
N GLY A 892 -3.50 14.90 -12.74
CA GLY A 892 -3.65 14.87 -11.29
C GLY A 892 -5.09 14.50 -10.90
N VAL A 893 -5.27 13.93 -9.72
CA VAL A 893 -6.59 13.48 -9.23
C VAL A 893 -7.19 14.58 -8.34
N PRO A 894 -8.40 15.10 -8.60
CA PRO A 894 -8.99 16.18 -7.81
C PRO A 894 -9.41 15.78 -6.40
N ALA A 895 -9.36 16.72 -5.45
CA ALA A 895 -9.79 16.49 -4.07
C ALA A 895 -11.29 16.17 -3.93
N ASN A 896 -12.13 16.67 -4.83
CA ASN A 896 -13.58 16.44 -4.86
C ASN A 896 -14.00 15.16 -5.61
N LEU A 897 -13.06 14.30 -6.02
CA LEU A 897 -13.36 12.99 -6.60
C LEU A 897 -13.15 11.87 -5.56
N HIS A 898 -14.21 11.25 -5.07
CA HIS A 898 -14.14 10.10 -4.16
C HIS A 898 -14.08 8.79 -4.93
N ILE A 899 -13.43 7.77 -4.36
CA ILE A 899 -13.36 6.42 -4.93
C ILE A 899 -13.99 5.44 -3.94
N VAL A 900 -14.99 4.69 -4.38
CA VAL A 900 -15.69 3.67 -3.58
C VAL A 900 -15.60 2.33 -4.29
N GLY A 901 -14.81 1.41 -3.76
CA GLY A 901 -14.68 0.05 -4.25
C GLY A 901 -15.58 -0.94 -3.53
N THR A 902 -16.01 -2.00 -4.20
CA THR A 902 -16.58 -3.19 -3.56
C THR A 902 -15.64 -4.37 -3.72
N MET A 903 -15.63 -5.26 -2.72
CA MET A 903 -14.77 -6.43 -2.72
C MET A 903 -15.50 -7.65 -2.15
N ASN A 904 -15.66 -8.69 -2.97
CA ASN A 904 -16.06 -10.00 -2.48
C ASN A 904 -14.86 -10.75 -1.90
N THR A 905 -14.96 -11.21 -0.65
CA THR A 905 -13.87 -11.92 0.04
C THR A 905 -13.91 -13.43 -0.13
N ALA A 906 -15.04 -13.99 -0.58
CA ALA A 906 -15.20 -15.43 -0.79
C ALA A 906 -14.50 -15.95 -2.07
N ASP A 907 -14.28 -15.13 -3.11
CA ASP A 907 -13.70 -15.67 -4.35
C ASP A 907 -12.19 -15.95 -4.17
N ARG A 908 -11.79 -17.19 -4.48
CA ARG A 908 -10.38 -17.63 -4.36
C ARG A 908 -9.53 -17.34 -5.60
N SER A 909 -10.13 -16.84 -6.67
CA SER A 909 -9.50 -16.56 -7.97
C SER A 909 -8.90 -15.14 -8.09
N ILE A 910 -8.70 -14.49 -6.95
CA ILE A 910 -8.50 -13.04 -6.84
C ILE A 910 -7.01 -12.71 -6.61
N ALA A 911 -6.54 -11.61 -7.22
CA ALA A 911 -5.24 -11.02 -6.90
C ALA A 911 -5.25 -10.47 -5.45
N LEU A 912 -4.28 -10.87 -4.63
CA LEU A 912 -4.08 -10.29 -3.30
C LEU A 912 -3.82 -8.78 -3.43
N LEU A 913 -4.65 -7.97 -2.78
CA LEU A 913 -4.45 -6.51 -2.72
C LEU A 913 -3.11 -6.19 -2.06
N ASP A 914 -2.23 -5.52 -2.81
CA ASP A 914 -0.92 -5.10 -2.34
C ASP A 914 -1.04 -4.20 -1.09
N THR A 915 -0.10 -4.34 -0.16
CA THR A 915 0.13 -3.46 0.98
C THR A 915 0.13 -1.98 0.61
N ALA A 916 0.67 -1.63 -0.57
CA ALA A 916 0.69 -0.26 -1.06
C ALA A 916 -0.70 0.27 -1.43
N LEU A 917 -1.65 -0.59 -1.81
CA LEU A 917 -3.05 -0.20 -2.00
C LEU A 917 -3.79 -0.17 -0.66
N ARG A 918 -3.50 -1.13 0.22
CA ARG A 918 -4.15 -1.20 1.54
C ARG A 918 -3.95 0.07 2.39
N ARG A 919 -2.80 0.75 2.24
CA ARG A 919 -2.54 2.03 2.94
C ARG A 919 -3.29 3.24 2.34
N ARG A 920 -3.87 3.10 1.13
CA ARG A 920 -4.49 4.20 0.37
C ARG A 920 -6.01 4.16 0.36
N PHE A 921 -6.57 3.01 0.72
CA PHE A 921 -8.01 2.80 0.87
C PHE A 921 -8.34 2.54 2.34
N ARG A 922 -9.43 3.11 2.82
CA ARG A 922 -10.09 2.68 4.06
C ARG A 922 -10.90 1.42 3.75
N PHE A 923 -10.82 0.41 4.59
CA PHE A 923 -11.59 -0.82 4.43
C PHE A 923 -12.73 -0.82 5.44
N LYS A 924 -13.97 -0.89 4.95
CA LYS A 924 -15.17 -1.03 5.77
C LYS A 924 -15.77 -2.40 5.50
N GLU A 925 -15.80 -3.19 6.55
CA GLU A 925 -16.31 -4.55 6.53
C GLU A 925 -17.84 -4.57 6.60
N LEU A 926 -18.45 -5.42 5.79
CA LEU A 926 -19.89 -5.68 5.75
C LEU A 926 -20.12 -7.20 5.92
N MET A 927 -20.30 -7.62 7.17
CA MET A 927 -20.64 -8.99 7.53
C MET A 927 -22.15 -9.25 7.44
N PRO A 928 -22.59 -10.52 7.32
CA PRO A 928 -24.01 -10.87 7.39
C PRO A 928 -24.62 -10.43 8.73
N SER A 929 -25.83 -9.88 8.68
CA SER A 929 -26.59 -9.47 9.87
C SER A 929 -27.94 -10.18 9.83
N SER A 930 -28.13 -11.15 10.72
CA SER A 930 -29.41 -11.87 10.86
C SER A 930 -30.53 -10.96 11.36
N ASN A 931 -30.23 -9.81 11.95
CA ASN A 931 -31.24 -8.86 12.42
C ASN A 931 -32.02 -8.18 11.30
N LEU A 932 -31.55 -8.28 10.05
CA LEU A 932 -32.19 -7.66 8.89
C LEU A 932 -33.23 -8.57 8.22
N VAL A 933 -33.27 -9.86 8.55
CA VAL A 933 -34.22 -10.82 7.98
C VAL A 933 -35.46 -10.97 8.88
N PRO A 934 -36.61 -11.43 8.34
CA PRO A 934 -37.79 -11.72 9.16
C PRO A 934 -37.51 -12.73 10.28
N ASP A 935 -38.20 -12.60 11.41
CA ASP A 935 -38.04 -13.51 12.55
C ASP A 935 -38.66 -14.87 12.25
N ASP A 936 -39.96 -14.92 12.01
CA ASP A 936 -40.72 -16.14 11.71
C ASP A 936 -41.37 -16.03 10.33
N VAL A 937 -41.15 -17.04 9.49
CA VAL A 937 -41.80 -17.22 8.20
C VAL A 937 -42.51 -18.57 8.23
N GLU A 938 -43.82 -18.54 8.48
CA GLU A 938 -44.69 -19.73 8.53
C GLU A 938 -44.14 -20.87 9.41
N GLY A 939 -43.61 -20.51 10.59
CA GLY A 939 -43.05 -21.46 11.56
C GLY A 939 -41.57 -21.81 11.35
N ILE A 940 -40.87 -21.15 10.40
CA ILE A 940 -39.42 -21.18 10.26
C ILE A 940 -38.83 -19.91 10.89
N ASN A 941 -37.97 -20.07 11.91
CA ASN A 941 -37.24 -18.94 12.45
C ASN A 941 -36.03 -18.59 11.56
N VAL A 942 -36.23 -17.68 10.59
CA VAL A 942 -35.23 -17.37 9.55
C VAL A 942 -34.03 -16.62 10.13
N ARG A 943 -34.23 -15.77 11.14
CA ARG A 943 -33.13 -15.12 11.87
C ARG A 943 -32.18 -16.16 12.49
N ARG A 944 -32.74 -17.11 13.23
CA ARG A 944 -31.98 -18.18 13.90
C ARG A 944 -31.36 -19.14 12.89
N LEU A 945 -32.09 -19.48 11.83
CA LEU A 945 -31.60 -20.27 10.70
C LEU A 945 -30.30 -19.69 10.13
N LEU A 946 -30.32 -18.41 9.75
CA LEU A 946 -29.16 -17.74 9.17
C LEU A 946 -27.99 -17.66 10.16
N GLN A 947 -28.28 -17.34 11.43
CA GLN A 947 -27.26 -17.28 12.47
C GLN A 947 -26.59 -18.64 12.69
N THR A 948 -27.37 -19.70 12.91
CA THR A 948 -26.83 -21.04 13.16
C THR A 948 -26.08 -21.59 11.95
N LEU A 949 -26.55 -21.31 10.74
CA LEU A 949 -25.84 -21.70 9.52
C LEU A 949 -24.48 -20.99 9.42
N ASN A 950 -24.43 -19.68 9.68
CA ASN A 950 -23.20 -18.89 9.63
C ASN A 950 -22.19 -19.26 10.72
N ASP A 951 -22.65 -19.57 11.94
CA ASP A 951 -21.79 -20.05 13.03
C ASP A 951 -21.11 -21.38 12.63
N ARG A 952 -21.85 -22.27 11.97
CA ARG A 952 -21.32 -23.57 11.50
C ARG A 952 -20.38 -23.42 10.31
N ILE A 953 -20.69 -22.54 9.36
CA ILE A 953 -19.79 -22.27 8.23
C ILE A 953 -18.48 -21.69 8.73
N GLU A 954 -18.52 -20.72 9.65
CA GLU A 954 -17.32 -20.11 10.23
C GLU A 954 -16.45 -21.14 10.95
N TYR A 955 -17.08 -22.09 11.66
CA TYR A 955 -16.37 -23.20 12.30
C TYR A 955 -15.77 -24.21 11.29
N LEU A 956 -16.53 -24.57 10.25
CA LEU A 956 -16.12 -25.60 9.27
C LEU A 956 -15.18 -25.07 8.19
N PHE A 957 -15.15 -23.75 7.99
CA PHE A 957 -14.41 -23.11 6.91
C PHE A 957 -13.71 -21.84 7.37
N ASP A 958 -14.39 -20.69 7.26
CA ASP A 958 -13.95 -19.39 7.75
C ASP A 958 -15.13 -18.40 7.71
N ARG A 959 -14.90 -17.20 8.25
CA ARG A 959 -15.91 -16.14 8.31
C ARG A 959 -16.23 -15.49 6.96
N GLU A 960 -15.32 -15.55 5.98
CA GLU A 960 -15.46 -14.85 4.69
C GLU A 960 -16.44 -15.57 3.75
N HIS A 961 -16.83 -16.80 4.08
CA HIS A 961 -17.80 -17.61 3.35
C HIS A 961 -19.16 -17.71 4.06
N GLN A 962 -19.42 -16.87 5.06
CA GLN A 962 -20.75 -16.79 5.66
C GLN A 962 -21.81 -16.36 4.62
N ILE A 963 -23.02 -16.88 4.77
CA ILE A 963 -24.17 -16.57 3.91
C ILE A 963 -24.70 -15.18 4.26
N GLY A 964 -24.82 -14.32 3.24
CA GLY A 964 -25.39 -12.98 3.37
C GLY A 964 -26.88 -12.98 3.69
N HIS A 965 -27.34 -11.93 4.39
CA HIS A 965 -28.75 -11.75 4.73
C HIS A 965 -29.63 -11.45 3.49
N ALA A 966 -29.06 -10.93 2.41
CA ALA A 966 -29.79 -10.59 1.19
C ALA A 966 -30.53 -11.78 0.55
N TYR A 967 -30.04 -13.00 0.75
CA TYR A 967 -30.71 -14.22 0.27
C TYR A 967 -32.10 -14.40 0.88
N PHE A 968 -32.32 -13.94 2.11
CA PHE A 968 -33.53 -14.19 2.89
C PHE A 968 -34.41 -12.95 3.09
N LEU A 969 -33.97 -11.75 2.68
CA LEU A 969 -34.73 -10.49 2.87
C LEU A 969 -36.13 -10.51 2.24
N GLY A 970 -36.29 -11.21 1.11
CA GLY A 970 -37.55 -11.30 0.37
C GLY A 970 -38.42 -12.51 0.72
N CYS A 971 -38.00 -13.35 1.67
CA CYS A 971 -38.74 -14.56 2.02
C CYS A 971 -39.97 -14.21 2.89
N ALA A 972 -41.16 -14.35 2.31
CA ALA A 972 -42.42 -14.11 3.01
C ALA A 972 -43.24 -15.40 3.26
N THR A 973 -42.91 -16.50 2.58
CA THR A 973 -43.59 -17.81 2.73
C THR A 973 -42.58 -18.92 2.94
N LYS A 974 -43.03 -20.07 3.47
CA LYS A 974 -42.19 -21.26 3.63
C LYS A 974 -41.60 -21.71 2.29
N GLU A 975 -42.39 -21.70 1.22
CA GLU A 975 -41.93 -22.09 -0.12
C GLU A 975 -40.78 -21.19 -0.61
N GLY A 976 -40.83 -19.89 -0.29
CA GLY A 976 -39.73 -18.97 -0.60
C GLY A 976 -38.45 -19.31 0.17
N VAL A 977 -38.57 -19.76 1.43
CA VAL A 977 -37.42 -20.24 2.22
C VAL A 977 -36.87 -21.56 1.67
N ASP A 978 -37.74 -22.49 1.29
CA ASP A 978 -37.37 -23.76 0.65
C ASP A 978 -36.62 -23.50 -0.66
N GLU A 979 -37.12 -22.60 -1.52
CA GLU A 979 -36.49 -22.23 -2.79
C GLU A 979 -35.10 -21.64 -2.56
N VAL A 980 -34.96 -20.69 -1.62
CA VAL A 980 -33.65 -20.09 -1.28
C VAL A 980 -32.68 -21.16 -0.77
N MET A 981 -33.14 -22.06 0.10
CA MET A 981 -32.30 -23.12 0.64
C MET A 981 -31.84 -24.09 -0.47
N GLY A 982 -32.78 -24.61 -1.27
CA GLY A 982 -32.52 -25.64 -2.27
C GLY A 982 -31.77 -25.13 -3.50
N ALA A 983 -32.09 -23.92 -3.98
CA ALA A 983 -31.56 -23.40 -5.23
C ALA A 983 -30.36 -22.45 -5.06
N LYS A 984 -30.16 -21.86 -3.87
CA LYS A 984 -29.09 -20.86 -3.65
C LYS A 984 -28.13 -21.29 -2.54
N VAL A 985 -28.62 -21.59 -1.34
CA VAL A 985 -27.76 -21.83 -0.17
C VAL A 985 -27.03 -23.17 -0.26
N ILE A 986 -27.73 -24.28 -0.47
CA ILE A 986 -27.10 -25.62 -0.52
C ILE A 986 -26.10 -25.73 -1.69
N PRO A 987 -26.41 -25.26 -2.91
CA PRO A 987 -25.42 -25.23 -4.00
C PRO A 987 -24.18 -24.39 -3.65
N LEU A 988 -24.36 -23.22 -3.02
CA LEU A 988 -23.24 -22.37 -2.60
C LEU A 988 -22.36 -23.05 -1.54
N LEU A 989 -22.96 -23.76 -0.59
CA LEU A 989 -22.21 -24.57 0.38
C LEU A 989 -21.43 -25.70 -0.31
N ALA A 990 -22.00 -26.36 -1.32
CA ALA A 990 -21.31 -27.38 -2.09
C ALA A 990 -20.07 -26.80 -2.79
N GLU A 991 -20.17 -25.60 -3.36
CA GLU A 991 -19.04 -24.89 -3.94
C GLU A 991 -17.98 -24.52 -2.89
N TYR A 992 -18.38 -23.92 -1.77
CA TYR A 992 -17.47 -23.54 -0.68
C TYR A 992 -16.71 -24.75 -0.13
N PHE A 993 -17.38 -25.89 0.01
CA PHE A 993 -16.77 -27.11 0.50
C PHE A 993 -16.16 -27.99 -0.60
N TYR A 994 -15.96 -27.49 -1.83
CA TYR A 994 -15.33 -28.23 -2.93
C TYR A 994 -15.98 -29.58 -3.21
N GLU A 995 -17.32 -29.60 -3.31
CA GLU A 995 -18.12 -30.82 -3.50
C GLU A 995 -17.96 -31.84 -2.35
N ASN A 996 -17.48 -31.41 -1.17
CA ASN A 996 -17.50 -32.24 0.03
C ASN A 996 -18.89 -32.21 0.69
N TRP A 997 -19.78 -33.05 0.17
CA TRP A 997 -21.17 -33.17 0.61
C TRP A 997 -21.33 -33.58 2.08
N GLU A 998 -20.34 -34.21 2.71
CA GLU A 998 -20.37 -34.51 4.13
C GLU A 998 -20.21 -33.22 4.96
N ARG A 999 -19.37 -32.27 4.52
CA ARG A 999 -19.27 -30.95 5.16
C ARG A 999 -20.52 -30.10 4.93
N VAL A 1000 -21.14 -30.20 3.75
CA VAL A 1000 -22.44 -29.55 3.49
C VAL A 1000 -23.49 -30.04 4.49
N ARG A 1001 -23.58 -31.37 4.69
CA ARG A 1001 -24.47 -31.98 5.69
C ARG A 1001 -24.16 -31.51 7.12
N GLN A 1002 -22.89 -31.43 7.50
CA GLN A 1002 -22.48 -30.91 8.81
C GLN A 1002 -22.90 -29.45 9.02
N ALA A 1003 -22.75 -28.59 7.99
CA ALA A 1003 -23.24 -27.21 8.05
C ALA A 1003 -24.77 -27.17 8.24
N LEU A 1004 -25.50 -28.07 7.58
CA LEU A 1004 -26.94 -28.25 7.73
C LEU A 1004 -27.36 -29.00 9.02
N GLY A 1005 -26.41 -29.43 9.86
CA GLY A 1005 -26.70 -30.14 11.12
C GLY A 1005 -27.19 -31.57 10.96
N GLU A 1006 -26.94 -32.18 9.81
CA GLU A 1006 -27.43 -33.51 9.49
C GLU A 1006 -26.44 -34.59 9.94
N ILE A 1007 -26.92 -35.49 10.80
CA ILE A 1007 -26.12 -36.60 11.34
C ILE A 1007 -26.61 -37.94 10.76
N GLU A 1008 -27.91 -38.06 10.46
CA GLU A 1008 -28.52 -39.30 9.98
C GLU A 1008 -28.46 -39.43 8.45
N ASP A 1009 -28.28 -40.64 7.92
CA ASP A 1009 -28.22 -40.89 6.47
C ASP A 1009 -29.49 -40.36 5.75
N GLU A 1010 -30.67 -40.47 6.36
CA GLU A 1010 -31.93 -39.86 5.87
C GLU A 1010 -32.15 -38.42 6.36
N GLY A 1011 -31.19 -37.53 6.08
CA GLY A 1011 -31.27 -36.11 6.45
C GLY A 1011 -32.52 -35.38 5.94
N GLY A 1012 -32.92 -34.32 6.65
CA GLY A 1012 -34.09 -33.49 6.35
C GLY A 1012 -33.94 -32.57 5.11
N PHE A 1013 -32.71 -32.29 4.70
CA PHE A 1013 -32.31 -31.55 3.51
C PHE A 1013 -31.57 -32.44 2.51
N ILE A 1014 -30.62 -33.29 2.96
CA ILE A 1014 -29.78 -34.12 2.08
C ILE A 1014 -29.84 -35.60 2.50
N VAL A 1015 -30.26 -36.44 1.56
CA VAL A 1015 -30.23 -37.91 1.71
C VAL A 1015 -28.87 -38.43 1.28
N ARG A 1016 -28.21 -39.21 2.15
CA ARG A 1016 -26.95 -39.91 1.87
C ARG A 1016 -27.23 -41.41 1.71
N ARG A 1017 -26.83 -41.99 0.57
CA ARG A 1017 -26.98 -43.43 0.28
C ARG A 1017 -25.68 -44.05 -0.15
N ARG A 1018 -25.31 -45.18 0.49
CA ARG A 1018 -24.13 -45.96 0.12
C ARG A 1018 -24.33 -46.59 -1.27
N LEU A 1019 -23.34 -46.43 -2.15
CA LEU A 1019 -23.32 -47.07 -3.45
C LEU A 1019 -22.74 -48.48 -3.32
N ALA A 1020 -23.36 -49.44 -4.00
CA ALA A 1020 -22.84 -50.79 -4.08
C ALA A 1020 -21.48 -50.78 -4.81
N PRO A 1021 -20.49 -51.56 -4.35
CA PRO A 1021 -19.24 -51.72 -5.08
C PRO A 1021 -19.51 -52.29 -6.47
N LEU A 1022 -18.74 -51.85 -7.46
CA LEU A 1022 -18.75 -52.46 -8.80
C LEU A 1022 -18.24 -53.92 -8.66
N ALA A 1023 -18.82 -54.83 -9.43
CA ALA A 1023 -18.78 -56.28 -9.20
C ALA A 1023 -17.40 -56.87 -8.84
N ALA A 1024 -17.42 -57.91 -8.00
CA ALA A 1024 -16.29 -58.60 -7.41
C ALA A 1024 -15.30 -59.13 -8.46
N GLY A 1025 -14.15 -58.47 -8.57
CA GLY A 1025 -13.02 -58.90 -9.37
C GLY A 1025 -11.91 -57.87 -9.29
N GLU A 1026 -11.00 -58.06 -8.33
CA GLU A 1026 -9.68 -57.42 -8.22
C GLU A 1026 -9.62 -55.88 -8.27
N VAL A 1027 -9.76 -55.20 -7.13
CA VAL A 1027 -8.89 -54.06 -6.78
C VAL A 1027 -8.84 -53.87 -5.26
N ASP A 1028 -7.63 -53.85 -4.70
CA ASP A 1028 -7.32 -53.36 -3.35
C ASP A 1028 -7.75 -51.89 -3.19
N TYR A 1029 -8.40 -51.56 -2.07
CA TYR A 1029 -8.81 -50.20 -1.64
C TYR A 1029 -9.72 -49.39 -2.58
N VAL A 1030 -11.00 -49.77 -2.66
CA VAL A 1030 -12.04 -48.80 -3.06
C VAL A 1030 -12.67 -48.21 -1.80
N ASN A 1031 -12.37 -46.95 -1.50
CA ASN A 1031 -13.06 -46.18 -0.45
C ASN A 1031 -14.58 -46.27 -0.64
N GLU A 1032 -15.32 -46.36 0.47
CA GLU A 1032 -16.79 -46.34 0.43
C GLU A 1032 -17.28 -45.11 -0.35
N ARG A 1033 -18.10 -45.33 -1.39
CA ARG A 1033 -18.69 -44.25 -2.18
C ARG A 1033 -20.13 -44.01 -1.76
N TRP A 1034 -20.47 -42.74 -1.63
CA TRP A 1034 -21.78 -42.27 -1.21
C TRP A 1034 -22.40 -41.41 -2.31
N ARG A 1035 -23.71 -41.54 -2.50
CA ARG A 1035 -24.53 -40.63 -3.29
C ARG A 1035 -25.24 -39.69 -2.32
N TYR A 1036 -25.20 -38.41 -2.63
CA TYR A 1036 -25.92 -37.37 -1.91
C TYR A 1036 -27.03 -36.84 -2.82
N THR A 1037 -28.21 -36.59 -2.26
CA THR A 1037 -29.36 -36.08 -3.01
C THR A 1037 -30.07 -35.05 -2.15
N VAL A 1038 -30.11 -33.81 -2.64
CA VAL A 1038 -30.90 -32.73 -2.02
C VAL A 1038 -32.38 -33.05 -2.24
N ARG A 1039 -33.20 -32.90 -1.20
CA ARG A 1039 -34.65 -33.11 -1.31
C ARG A 1039 -35.31 -31.95 -2.05
N ASP A 1040 -36.40 -32.25 -2.75
CA ASP A 1040 -37.19 -31.24 -3.47
C ASP A 1040 -38.05 -30.37 -2.55
N THR A 1041 -38.34 -30.84 -1.33
CA THR A 1041 -39.09 -30.11 -0.29
C THR A 1041 -38.49 -30.39 1.08
N PHE A 1042 -38.53 -29.38 1.97
CA PHE A 1042 -37.98 -29.49 3.32
C PHE A 1042 -39.09 -29.44 4.38
N SER A 1043 -39.01 -30.32 5.38
CA SER A 1043 -39.98 -30.34 6.47
C SER A 1043 -39.68 -29.24 7.49
N LEU A 1044 -40.70 -28.76 8.23
CA LEU A 1044 -40.48 -27.84 9.35
C LEU A 1044 -39.54 -28.43 10.42
N GLU A 1045 -39.56 -29.76 10.57
CA GLU A 1045 -38.67 -30.46 11.49
C GLU A 1045 -37.20 -30.38 11.06
N ALA A 1046 -36.90 -30.40 9.76
CA ALA A 1046 -35.55 -30.21 9.25
C ALA A 1046 -34.99 -28.83 9.65
N TYR A 1047 -35.81 -27.78 9.53
CA TYR A 1047 -35.43 -26.44 9.99
C TYR A 1047 -35.24 -26.35 11.50
N ARG A 1048 -36.09 -27.02 12.29
CA ARG A 1048 -35.94 -27.06 13.76
C ARG A 1048 -34.63 -27.73 14.17
N GLN A 1049 -34.34 -28.92 13.61
CA GLN A 1049 -33.09 -29.64 13.85
C GLN A 1049 -31.85 -28.80 13.50
N LEU A 1050 -31.91 -28.06 12.39
CA LEU A 1050 -30.86 -27.13 11.99
C LEU A 1050 -30.65 -26.04 13.04
N THR A 1051 -31.72 -25.44 13.56
CA THR A 1051 -31.65 -24.31 14.51
C THR A 1051 -31.44 -24.68 15.98
N GLY A 1052 -31.66 -25.93 16.39
CA GLY A 1052 -31.55 -26.41 17.78
C GLY A 1052 -32.84 -26.25 18.58
#